data_AF-A0A8B7DYG4-F1
#
_entry.id   AF-A0A8B7DYG4-F1
#
_cell.length_a   1.000
_cell.length_b   1.000
_cell.length_c   1.000
_cell.angle_alpha   90.00
_cell.angle_beta   90.00
_cell.angle_gamma   90.00
#
_symmetry.space_group_name_H-M   'P 1'
#
loop_
_entity.id
_entity.type
_entity.pdbx_description
1 polymer ?
#
loop_
_entity_poly.entity_id
_entity_poly.type
_entity_poly.pdbx_seq_one_letter_code
_entity_poly.pdbx_strand_id
1 'polypeptide(L)'
;MYCGRPWIEVKCPTCFLTIGGKNHILAAKNQEVSNRNDSTKPGHCLGFSSDRSAFSIPQRTLTPASATLQTFLINLSLFVSTLLGNEKEVCELVHPRVSALQLKTFFLAHLEKDFVLLSNIIAKTDDEINTVIHLLFKWLLDCNLQDKLFELKDQASRNQYENTFHQTVVQPFFCTLNDQLESYNKCLLTDQCITNSPLMRHIYEIDDKHVSKDSSMTLMSPHLWLYRESVSVESLKNFVQHKVATGAAKDIPILVMIFEQELILTMIKDLSSILELQRFLQYEFNYKLDKQTAVEKNVKEVLKEFPKKIRATLQKLFVCFIKTWNESRTHFTARQMKLDHNLHSIKLDLNSKLAYFISSNSDHGLCAAMLIDFLASKQNELLLECQLNNSINVFQRLHITHLKENNIIFYERDRDLLPLVYKHCEYSLDMGRSPKIEYNLDTIQKRLLENVVFGKSIIDIEVIQFLFRDGLKSLNFPLLRSNVKQTSIPLSEQHNILKEFNDITDISKTLRAVETAIGILASTGGDPNMLYKKYLLDILRMDECEYLANKKMQNFIRLTHLHSVWLLLTTERARYIYTSKQQVPFQIKEFFMAEDLDDKILKDQKIKFSQANIIELLSLVTEYVVLELPLRKESDCTMMLMEALQIYDNQLSCIDRINEEFLLKHIYLFWTMIVSLV
;
A
#
# COMPACT_ATOMS: atom_id res chain seq x y z
N MET A 1 5.42 -32.03 9.44
CA MET A 1 4.04 -31.78 8.96
C MET A 1 3.43 -30.72 9.87
N TYR A 2 3.13 -29.53 9.35
CA TYR A 2 2.34 -28.55 10.10
C TYR A 2 0.87 -28.81 9.80
N CYS A 3 0.08 -29.04 10.85
CA CYS A 3 -1.36 -29.14 10.73
C CYS A 3 -1.87 -27.73 10.40
N GLY A 4 -2.26 -27.46 9.14
CA GLY A 4 -2.75 -26.14 8.70
C GLY A 4 -4.10 -25.72 9.30
N ARG A 5 -4.47 -26.26 10.47
CA ARG A 5 -5.74 -26.04 11.15
C ARG A 5 -5.57 -25.01 12.28
N PRO A 6 -6.61 -24.21 12.59
CA PRO A 6 -6.49 -23.15 13.58
C PRO A 6 -6.29 -23.69 15.00
N TRP A 7 -5.32 -23.13 15.72
CA TRP A 7 -4.97 -23.54 17.09
C TRP A 7 -5.03 -22.40 18.11
N ILE A 8 -4.99 -21.15 17.63
CA ILE A 8 -4.98 -19.95 18.45
C ILE A 8 -6.13 -19.02 18.00
N GLU A 9 -6.81 -18.41 18.97
CA GLU A 9 -7.78 -17.33 18.75
C GLU A 9 -7.12 -15.97 19.00
N VAL A 10 -7.31 -15.03 18.07
CA VAL A 10 -6.82 -13.64 18.16
C VAL A 10 -7.98 -12.70 17.80
N LYS A 11 -7.92 -11.42 18.20
CA LYS A 11 -8.87 -10.41 17.71
C LYS A 11 -8.33 -9.76 16.43
N CYS A 12 -9.19 -9.60 15.42
CA CYS A 12 -8.86 -8.88 14.21
C CYS A 12 -8.52 -7.42 14.55
N PRO A 13 -7.36 -6.90 14.15
CA PRO A 13 -6.94 -5.54 14.48
C PRO A 13 -7.80 -4.46 13.81
N THR A 14 -8.57 -4.81 12.78
CA THR A 14 -9.36 -3.85 11.98
C THR A 14 -10.84 -3.81 12.39
N CYS A 15 -11.45 -4.96 12.62
CA CYS A 15 -12.88 -5.06 12.95
C CYS A 15 -13.17 -5.64 14.33
N PHE A 16 -12.13 -5.95 15.11
CA PHE A 16 -12.19 -6.51 16.48
C PHE A 16 -12.94 -7.84 16.64
N LEU A 17 -13.37 -8.47 15.54
CA LEU A 17 -13.96 -9.80 15.53
C LEU A 17 -12.90 -10.87 15.80
N THR A 18 -13.31 -11.98 16.42
CA THR A 18 -12.43 -13.11 16.76
C THR A 18 -12.00 -13.87 15.50
N ILE A 19 -10.69 -13.92 15.21
CA ILE A 19 -10.08 -14.65 14.10
C ILE A 19 -9.29 -15.87 14.60
N GLY A 20 -9.21 -16.91 13.77
CA GLY A 20 -8.55 -18.18 14.13
C GLY A 20 -9.51 -19.21 14.73
N GLY A 21 -9.07 -19.92 15.76
CA GLY A 21 -9.84 -21.01 16.36
C GLY A 21 -9.04 -21.85 17.38
N LYS A 22 -9.69 -22.75 18.10
CA LYS A 22 -9.09 -23.63 19.12
C LYS A 22 -9.25 -25.09 18.74
N ASN A 23 -8.27 -25.93 19.07
CA ASN A 23 -8.32 -27.37 18.85
C ASN A 23 -8.72 -27.77 17.42
N HIS A 24 -8.20 -27.05 16.41
CA HIS A 24 -8.51 -27.26 14.99
C HIS A 24 -9.95 -26.89 14.57
N ILE A 25 -10.69 -26.18 15.41
CA ILE A 25 -12.06 -25.71 15.15
C ILE A 25 -12.03 -24.19 14.98
N LEU A 26 -12.55 -23.70 13.86
CA LEU A 26 -12.68 -22.27 13.56
C LEU A 26 -13.61 -21.56 14.55
N ALA A 27 -13.24 -20.34 14.95
CA ALA A 27 -14.11 -19.50 15.76
C ALA A 27 -15.40 -19.11 14.98
N ALA A 28 -16.50 -18.93 15.70
CA ALA A 28 -17.81 -18.63 15.11
C ALA A 28 -17.76 -17.36 14.23
N LYS A 29 -18.41 -17.43 13.06
CA LYS A 29 -18.38 -16.42 11.97
C LYS A 29 -17.11 -16.38 11.11
N ASN A 30 -16.06 -17.13 11.44
CA ASN A 30 -14.97 -17.36 10.50
C ASN A 30 -15.40 -18.43 9.49
N GLN A 31 -15.15 -18.15 8.22
CA GLN A 31 -15.37 -19.11 7.14
C GLN A 31 -14.02 -19.62 6.65
N GLU A 32 -13.94 -20.90 6.31
CA GLU A 32 -12.83 -21.38 5.49
C GLU A 32 -12.88 -20.62 4.16
N VAL A 33 -11.74 -20.05 3.77
CA VAL A 33 -11.61 -19.39 2.47
C VAL A 33 -11.68 -20.47 1.40
N SER A 34 -12.90 -20.78 0.96
CA SER A 34 -13.23 -21.85 0.02
C SER A 34 -12.61 -21.60 -1.36
N ASN A 35 -12.48 -20.33 -1.73
CA ASN A 35 -11.69 -19.90 -2.88
C ASN A 35 -10.64 -18.89 -2.41
N ARG A 36 -9.38 -19.33 -2.32
CA ARG A 36 -8.29 -18.41 -2.63
C ARG A 36 -8.51 -18.05 -4.10
N ASN A 37 -9.23 -16.96 -4.39
CA ASN A 37 -9.22 -16.39 -5.73
C ASN A 37 -7.75 -16.12 -6.04
N ASP A 38 -7.18 -17.01 -6.85
CA ASP A 38 -5.78 -16.95 -7.22
C ASP A 38 -5.59 -15.63 -7.96
N SER A 39 -4.75 -14.76 -7.42
CA SER A 39 -4.44 -13.48 -8.03
C SER A 39 -3.49 -13.65 -9.23
N THR A 40 -3.11 -14.89 -9.59
CA THR A 40 -2.33 -15.15 -10.79
C THR A 40 -3.13 -14.77 -12.02
N LYS A 41 -2.57 -13.82 -12.79
CA LYS A 41 -3.12 -13.44 -14.09
C LYS A 41 -2.54 -14.36 -15.16
N PRO A 42 -3.34 -14.91 -16.08
CA PRO A 42 -2.82 -15.59 -17.26
C PRO A 42 -2.09 -14.60 -18.18
N GLY A 43 -1.20 -15.12 -19.03
CA GLY A 43 -0.40 -14.31 -19.96
C GLY A 43 0.98 -13.91 -19.42
N HIS A 44 1.67 -13.05 -20.17
CA HIS A 44 2.98 -12.50 -19.82
C HIS A 44 2.80 -11.32 -18.85
N CYS A 45 3.08 -11.57 -17.57
CA CYS A 45 2.82 -10.62 -16.48
C CYS A 45 4.11 -10.12 -15.81
N LEU A 46 5.18 -9.87 -16.59
CA LEU A 46 6.46 -9.42 -16.03
C LEU A 46 6.57 -7.90 -15.81
N GLY A 47 5.59 -7.11 -16.26
CA GLY A 47 5.71 -5.65 -16.19
C GLY A 47 6.74 -5.12 -17.19
N PHE A 48 7.31 -3.94 -16.92
CA PHE A 48 8.44 -3.43 -17.69
C PHE A 48 9.76 -4.05 -17.23
N SER A 49 10.72 -4.23 -18.14
CA SER A 49 12.04 -4.80 -17.80
C SER A 49 12.81 -4.01 -16.74
N SER A 50 12.57 -2.70 -16.64
CA SER A 50 13.12 -1.80 -15.61
C SER A 50 12.72 -2.19 -14.19
N ASP A 51 11.54 -2.79 -14.04
CA ASP A 51 10.94 -3.10 -12.73
C ASP A 51 11.43 -4.47 -12.22
N ARG A 52 12.09 -5.25 -13.08
CA ARG A 52 12.63 -6.57 -12.76
C ARG A 52 13.90 -6.45 -11.92
N SER A 53 13.95 -7.24 -10.85
CA SER A 53 15.15 -7.40 -10.03
C SER A 53 16.36 -7.80 -10.89
N ALA A 54 17.52 -7.23 -10.56
CA ALA A 54 18.81 -7.69 -11.09
C ALA A 54 19.34 -8.93 -10.33
N PHE A 55 18.64 -9.36 -9.28
CA PHE A 55 18.97 -10.53 -8.48
C PHE A 55 17.94 -11.64 -8.68
N SER A 56 18.38 -12.79 -9.22
CA SER A 56 17.53 -13.95 -9.51
C SER A 56 17.54 -14.94 -8.36
N ILE A 57 16.37 -15.48 -8.04
CA ILE A 57 16.16 -16.38 -6.89
C ILE A 57 15.37 -17.62 -7.29
N PRO A 58 15.45 -18.70 -6.49
CA PRO A 58 14.70 -19.90 -6.76
C PRO A 58 13.21 -19.58 -6.83
N GLN A 59 12.56 -19.95 -7.93
CA GLN A 59 11.14 -19.77 -8.12
C GLN A 59 10.45 -21.11 -7.97
N ARG A 60 9.64 -21.26 -6.92
CA ARG A 60 8.96 -22.54 -6.59
C ARG A 60 10.00 -23.64 -6.35
N THR A 61 10.09 -24.59 -7.27
CA THR A 61 11.03 -25.73 -7.27
C THR A 61 12.18 -25.55 -8.25
N LEU A 62 12.19 -24.45 -9.04
CA LEU A 62 13.20 -24.19 -10.06
C LEU A 62 14.41 -23.47 -9.46
N THR A 63 15.60 -23.81 -9.96
CA THR A 63 16.81 -23.03 -9.71
C THR A 63 16.73 -21.65 -10.40
N PRO A 64 17.45 -20.63 -9.91
CA PRO A 64 17.51 -19.32 -10.58
C PRO A 64 17.91 -19.41 -12.05
N ALA A 65 18.90 -20.27 -12.36
CA ALA A 65 19.35 -20.53 -13.73
C ALA A 65 18.22 -21.08 -14.59
N SER A 66 17.47 -22.06 -14.09
CA SER A 66 16.35 -22.66 -14.82
C SER A 66 15.20 -21.70 -15.05
N ALA A 67 14.82 -20.93 -14.02
CA ALA A 67 13.74 -19.96 -14.15
C ALA A 67 14.10 -18.85 -15.16
N THR A 68 15.35 -18.36 -15.11
CA THR A 68 15.84 -17.31 -16.01
C THR A 68 15.93 -17.82 -17.45
N LEU A 69 16.47 -19.02 -17.67
CA LEU A 69 16.57 -19.63 -18.99
C LEU A 69 15.20 -19.90 -19.61
N GLN A 70 14.25 -20.46 -18.85
CA GLN A 70 12.89 -20.66 -19.34
C GLN A 70 12.20 -19.32 -19.67
N THR A 71 12.40 -18.29 -18.84
CA THR A 71 11.91 -16.94 -19.10
C THR A 71 12.51 -16.34 -20.38
N PHE A 72 13.82 -16.53 -20.59
CA PHE A 72 14.52 -16.11 -21.81
C PHE A 72 13.92 -16.77 -23.05
N LEU A 73 13.68 -18.08 -23.04
CA LEU A 73 13.07 -18.81 -24.16
C LEU A 73 11.63 -18.34 -24.44
N ILE A 74 10.84 -18.07 -23.38
CA ILE A 74 9.49 -17.50 -23.52
C ILE A 74 9.57 -16.10 -24.14
N ASN A 75 10.43 -15.22 -23.64
CA ASN A 75 10.60 -13.87 -24.20
C ASN A 75 11.11 -13.91 -25.65
N LEU A 76 12.00 -14.86 -25.97
CA LEU A 76 12.54 -15.04 -27.32
C LEU A 76 11.46 -15.53 -28.29
N SER A 77 10.65 -16.51 -27.89
CA SER A 77 9.54 -17.00 -28.72
C SER A 77 8.49 -15.93 -28.98
N LEU A 78 8.16 -15.11 -27.97
CA LEU A 78 7.26 -13.97 -28.14
C LEU A 78 7.88 -12.90 -29.04
N PHE A 79 9.17 -12.57 -28.87
CA PHE A 79 9.88 -11.65 -29.75
C PHE A 79 9.87 -12.13 -31.21
N VAL A 80 10.23 -13.39 -31.47
CA VAL A 80 10.17 -13.97 -32.82
C VAL A 80 8.75 -13.93 -33.38
N SER A 81 7.72 -14.22 -32.58
CA SER A 81 6.32 -14.12 -33.00
C SER A 81 5.93 -12.70 -33.43
N THR A 82 6.44 -11.67 -32.74
CA THR A 82 6.23 -10.27 -33.17
C THR A 82 6.96 -9.93 -34.47
N LEU A 83 8.15 -10.52 -34.71
CA LEU A 83 8.88 -10.33 -35.97
C LEU A 83 8.18 -11.02 -37.15
N LEU A 84 7.48 -12.13 -36.89
CA LEU A 84 6.70 -12.88 -37.88
C LEU A 84 5.32 -12.26 -38.18
N GLY A 85 4.95 -11.15 -37.54
CA GLY A 85 3.73 -10.39 -37.83
C GLY A 85 2.53 -10.68 -36.94
N ASN A 86 2.67 -11.51 -35.88
CA ASN A 86 1.59 -11.84 -34.95
C ASN A 86 1.48 -10.82 -33.79
N GLU A 87 1.59 -9.52 -34.12
CA GLU A 87 1.69 -8.45 -33.12
C GLU A 87 0.38 -8.31 -32.30
N LYS A 88 -0.78 -8.62 -32.89
CA LYS A 88 -2.09 -8.50 -32.23
C LYS A 88 -2.28 -9.55 -31.16
N GLU A 89 -2.00 -10.81 -31.48
CA GLU A 89 -2.10 -11.95 -30.58
C GLU A 89 -1.11 -11.80 -29.41
N VAL A 90 0.10 -11.31 -29.70
CA VAL A 90 1.08 -11.04 -28.65
C VAL A 90 0.65 -9.86 -27.77
N CYS A 91 0.05 -8.79 -28.32
CA CYS A 91 -0.51 -7.70 -27.51
C CYS A 91 -1.56 -8.18 -26.50
N GLU A 92 -2.37 -9.17 -26.88
CA GLU A 92 -3.42 -9.72 -26.01
C GLU A 92 -2.84 -10.55 -24.84
N LEU A 93 -1.70 -11.20 -25.05
CA LEU A 93 -1.02 -12.00 -24.03
C LEU A 93 -0.24 -11.15 -23.01
N VAL A 94 0.15 -9.91 -23.32
CA VAL A 94 1.08 -9.10 -22.50
C VAL A 94 0.36 -8.19 -21.52
N HIS A 95 0.85 -8.16 -20.28
CA HIS A 95 0.36 -7.32 -19.19
C HIS A 95 1.54 -6.60 -18.49
N PRO A 96 1.58 -5.25 -18.47
CA PRO A 96 0.57 -4.28 -18.92
C PRO A 96 0.42 -4.24 -20.45
N ARG A 97 -0.71 -3.72 -20.95
CA ARG A 97 -0.91 -3.59 -22.40
C ARG A 97 0.12 -2.64 -22.99
N VAL A 98 0.93 -3.15 -23.92
CA VAL A 98 1.92 -2.41 -24.68
C VAL A 98 1.39 -2.20 -26.09
N SER A 99 1.68 -1.06 -26.71
CA SER A 99 1.28 -0.81 -28.10
C SER A 99 2.04 -1.74 -29.06
N ALA A 100 1.40 -2.17 -30.16
CA ALA A 100 2.02 -3.04 -31.16
C ALA A 100 3.37 -2.50 -31.67
N LEU A 101 3.48 -1.17 -31.82
CA LEU A 101 4.69 -0.49 -32.26
C LEU A 101 5.87 -0.63 -31.27
N GLN A 102 5.59 -0.85 -29.99
CA GLN A 102 6.57 -0.93 -28.90
C GLN A 102 6.85 -2.38 -28.47
N LEU A 103 6.14 -3.39 -29.00
CA LEU A 103 6.36 -4.78 -28.60
C LEU A 103 7.79 -5.26 -28.86
N LYS A 104 8.39 -4.87 -29.99
CA LYS A 104 9.75 -5.28 -30.36
C LYS A 104 10.77 -4.74 -29.37
N THR A 105 10.69 -3.45 -29.05
CA THR A 105 11.59 -2.82 -28.06
C THR A 105 11.32 -3.34 -26.65
N PHE A 106 10.06 -3.63 -26.31
CA PHE A 106 9.67 -4.23 -25.04
C PHE A 106 10.35 -5.60 -24.83
N PHE A 107 10.17 -6.55 -25.75
CA PHE A 107 10.77 -7.88 -25.60
C PHE A 107 12.29 -7.87 -25.74
N LEU A 108 12.86 -7.01 -26.59
CA LEU A 108 14.32 -6.86 -26.68
C LEU A 108 14.90 -6.43 -25.33
N ALA A 109 14.28 -5.46 -24.65
CA ALA A 109 14.72 -5.04 -23.32
C ALA A 109 14.57 -6.14 -22.26
N HIS A 110 13.59 -7.06 -22.42
CA HIS A 110 13.49 -8.24 -21.57
C HIS A 110 14.59 -9.27 -21.84
N LEU A 111 14.93 -9.49 -23.12
CA LEU A 111 16.01 -10.40 -23.53
C LEU A 111 17.37 -9.90 -23.06
N GLU A 112 17.66 -8.60 -23.19
CA GLU A 112 18.87 -7.97 -22.64
C GLU A 112 18.95 -8.16 -21.12
N LYS A 113 17.83 -7.98 -20.41
CA LYS A 113 17.76 -8.21 -18.97
C LYS A 113 18.01 -9.68 -18.60
N ASP A 114 17.41 -10.61 -19.34
CA ASP A 114 17.60 -12.06 -19.13
C ASP A 114 19.05 -12.47 -19.40
N PHE A 115 19.67 -11.89 -20.42
CA PHE A 115 21.08 -12.11 -20.76
C PHE A 115 21.99 -11.70 -19.61
N VAL A 116 21.81 -10.49 -19.06
CA VAL A 116 22.57 -10.01 -17.89
C VAL A 116 22.34 -10.91 -16.67
N LEU A 117 21.09 -11.36 -16.43
CA LEU A 117 20.81 -12.28 -15.33
C LEU A 117 21.51 -13.64 -15.51
N LEU A 118 21.52 -14.21 -16.73
CA LEU A 118 22.24 -15.44 -17.02
C LEU A 118 23.75 -15.27 -16.83
N SER A 119 24.31 -14.15 -17.29
CA SER A 119 25.71 -13.76 -17.08
C SER A 119 26.10 -13.79 -15.59
N ASN A 120 25.27 -13.16 -14.77
CA ASN A 120 25.47 -13.08 -13.32
C ASN A 120 25.34 -14.46 -12.63
N ILE A 121 24.38 -15.30 -13.03
CA ILE A 121 24.14 -16.62 -12.42
C ILE A 121 25.25 -17.62 -12.76
N ILE A 122 25.68 -17.63 -14.02
CA ILE A 122 26.70 -18.58 -14.52
C ILE A 122 28.12 -18.07 -14.16
N ALA A 123 28.27 -16.78 -13.84
CA ALA A 123 29.53 -16.11 -13.57
C ALA A 123 30.51 -16.22 -14.76
N LYS A 124 30.03 -15.77 -15.92
CA LYS A 124 30.73 -15.83 -17.21
C LYS A 124 30.66 -14.49 -17.91
N THR A 125 31.63 -14.22 -18.79
CA THR A 125 31.65 -12.99 -19.59
C THR A 125 30.52 -12.98 -20.63
N ASP A 126 30.15 -11.81 -21.14
CA ASP A 126 29.07 -11.69 -22.14
C ASP A 126 29.36 -12.54 -23.40
N ASP A 127 30.61 -12.63 -23.85
CA ASP A 127 30.99 -13.48 -24.99
C ASP A 127 30.84 -14.98 -24.68
N GLU A 128 31.22 -15.39 -23.47
CA GLU A 128 30.99 -16.76 -23.02
C GLU A 128 29.50 -17.05 -22.88
N ILE A 129 28.67 -16.10 -22.43
CA ILE A 129 27.22 -16.28 -22.30
C ILE A 129 26.55 -16.38 -23.67
N ASN A 130 26.97 -15.57 -24.65
CA ASN A 130 26.54 -15.73 -26.03
C ASN A 130 26.83 -17.16 -26.51
N THR A 131 28.03 -17.66 -26.23
CA THR A 131 28.43 -19.05 -26.53
C THR A 131 27.53 -20.06 -25.81
N VAL A 132 27.27 -19.87 -24.52
CA VAL A 132 26.37 -20.72 -23.72
C VAL A 132 24.97 -20.76 -24.32
N ILE A 133 24.42 -19.63 -24.77
CA ILE A 133 23.10 -19.57 -25.41
C ILE A 133 23.09 -20.33 -26.74
N HIS A 134 24.14 -20.21 -27.54
CA HIS A 134 24.26 -20.99 -28.78
C HIS A 134 24.41 -22.49 -28.52
N LEU A 135 25.18 -22.88 -27.49
CA LEU A 135 25.29 -24.27 -27.04
C LEU A 135 23.94 -24.79 -26.51
N LEU A 136 23.16 -23.95 -25.83
CA LEU A 136 21.81 -24.27 -25.39
C LEU A 136 20.89 -24.55 -26.59
N PHE A 137 20.93 -23.73 -27.64
CA PHE A 137 20.12 -23.99 -28.84
C PHE A 137 20.53 -25.28 -29.54
N LYS A 138 21.83 -25.56 -29.64
CA LYS A 138 22.32 -26.84 -30.13
C LYS A 138 21.80 -28.00 -29.26
N TRP A 139 21.91 -27.86 -27.94
CA TRP A 139 21.42 -28.86 -26.99
C TRP A 139 19.92 -29.11 -27.13
N LEU A 140 19.12 -28.05 -27.34
CA LEU A 140 17.68 -28.16 -27.57
C LEU A 140 17.35 -28.90 -28.87
N LEU A 141 18.16 -28.73 -29.93
CA LEU A 141 18.03 -29.47 -31.18
C LEU A 141 18.42 -30.95 -31.03
N ASP A 142 19.43 -31.23 -30.20
CA ASP A 142 19.89 -32.60 -29.92
C ASP A 142 18.95 -33.34 -28.94
N CYS A 143 18.18 -32.60 -28.12
CA CYS A 143 17.19 -33.17 -27.22
C CYS A 143 16.01 -33.76 -28.02
N ASN A 144 15.78 -35.06 -27.84
CA ASN A 144 14.61 -35.74 -28.42
C ASN A 144 13.36 -35.42 -27.58
N LEU A 145 12.90 -34.17 -27.66
CA LEU A 145 11.70 -33.69 -26.98
C LEU A 145 10.48 -34.31 -27.68
N GLN A 146 9.74 -35.18 -26.98
CA GLN A 146 8.49 -35.72 -27.53
C GLN A 146 7.52 -34.56 -27.83
N ASP A 147 6.91 -34.56 -29.03
CA ASP A 147 5.90 -33.60 -29.53
C ASP A 147 4.56 -33.65 -28.76
N LYS A 148 4.59 -33.79 -27.44
CA LYS A 148 3.38 -33.56 -26.63
C LYS A 148 3.18 -32.06 -26.54
N LEU A 149 2.21 -31.56 -27.29
CA LEU A 149 1.64 -30.23 -27.10
C LEU A 149 1.13 -30.13 -25.65
N PHE A 150 1.89 -29.49 -24.78
CA PHE A 150 1.47 -29.22 -23.41
C PHE A 150 0.49 -28.03 -23.44
N GLU A 151 -0.79 -28.29 -23.21
CA GLU A 151 -1.76 -27.21 -22.98
C GLU A 151 -1.55 -26.60 -21.59
N LEU A 152 -0.97 -25.40 -21.52
CA LEU A 152 -0.71 -24.66 -20.27
C LEU A 152 -1.97 -23.93 -19.77
N LYS A 153 -3.07 -24.66 -19.56
CA LYS A 153 -4.38 -24.09 -19.19
C LYS A 153 -4.51 -23.74 -17.72
N ASP A 154 -3.80 -24.45 -16.85
CA ASP A 154 -3.89 -24.30 -15.40
C ASP A 154 -2.51 -24.22 -14.72
N GLN A 155 -2.50 -23.81 -13.45
CA GLN A 155 -1.26 -23.66 -12.68
C GLN A 155 -0.51 -25.00 -12.52
N ALA A 156 -1.25 -26.11 -12.41
CA ALA A 156 -0.69 -27.43 -12.21
C ALA A 156 0.08 -27.92 -13.46
N SER A 157 -0.53 -27.81 -14.65
CA SER A 157 0.10 -28.13 -15.93
C SER A 157 1.33 -27.25 -16.20
N ARG A 158 1.26 -25.95 -15.89
CA ARG A 158 2.44 -25.06 -15.97
C ARG A 158 3.57 -25.53 -15.06
N ASN A 159 3.28 -25.78 -13.77
CA ASN A 159 4.29 -26.24 -12.82
C ASN A 159 4.87 -27.61 -13.23
N GLN A 160 4.05 -28.50 -13.79
CA GLN A 160 4.51 -29.79 -14.30
C GLN A 160 5.43 -29.63 -15.52
N TYR A 161 5.07 -28.76 -16.47
CA TYR A 161 5.89 -28.46 -17.64
C TYR A 161 7.26 -27.92 -17.21
N GLU A 162 7.27 -26.89 -16.37
CA GLU A 162 8.51 -26.23 -15.94
C GLU A 162 9.45 -27.19 -15.21
N ASN A 163 8.92 -28.06 -14.35
CA ASN A 163 9.69 -29.07 -13.63
C ASN A 163 10.20 -30.17 -14.55
N THR A 164 9.38 -30.61 -15.51
CA THR A 164 9.79 -31.61 -16.50
C THR A 164 10.91 -31.05 -17.36
N PHE A 165 10.74 -29.85 -17.91
CA PHE A 165 11.75 -29.16 -18.72
C PHE A 165 13.06 -28.93 -17.94
N HIS A 166 12.95 -28.58 -16.65
CA HIS A 166 14.11 -28.46 -15.78
C HIS A 166 14.92 -29.76 -15.70
N GLN A 167 14.23 -30.88 -15.40
CA GLN A 167 14.88 -32.18 -15.19
C GLN A 167 15.42 -32.79 -16.48
N THR A 168 14.71 -32.64 -17.59
CA THR A 168 15.07 -33.29 -18.87
C THR A 168 16.05 -32.49 -19.70
N VAL A 169 15.99 -31.15 -19.65
CA VAL A 169 16.78 -30.28 -20.52
C VAL A 169 17.80 -29.48 -19.74
N VAL A 170 17.32 -28.67 -18.79
CA VAL A 170 18.15 -27.62 -18.17
C VAL A 170 19.23 -28.20 -17.27
N GLN A 171 18.87 -29.13 -16.39
CA GLN A 171 19.82 -29.73 -15.45
C GLN A 171 20.93 -30.51 -16.17
N PRO A 172 20.63 -31.41 -17.13
CA PRO A 172 21.67 -32.07 -17.93
C PRO A 172 22.57 -31.10 -18.73
N PHE A 173 21.99 -30.04 -19.29
CA PHE A 173 22.76 -29.00 -19.99
C PHE A 173 23.80 -28.36 -19.08
N PHE A 174 23.39 -27.88 -17.90
CA PHE A 174 24.32 -27.25 -16.95
C PHE A 174 25.37 -28.24 -16.41
N CYS A 175 25.03 -29.52 -16.25
CA CYS A 175 26.01 -30.55 -15.85
C CYS A 175 27.12 -30.78 -16.88
N THR A 176 26.84 -30.56 -18.18
CA THR A 176 27.80 -30.80 -19.28
C THR A 176 28.39 -29.50 -19.85
N LEU A 177 27.98 -28.34 -19.34
CA LEU A 177 28.32 -27.03 -19.90
C LEU A 177 29.82 -26.77 -19.94
N ASN A 178 30.56 -27.11 -18.88
CA ASN A 178 32.01 -26.88 -18.83
C ASN A 178 32.74 -27.69 -19.91
N ASP A 179 32.38 -28.97 -20.09
CA ASP A 179 32.97 -29.83 -21.12
C ASP A 179 32.66 -29.31 -22.53
N GLN A 180 31.44 -28.82 -22.74
CA GLN A 180 31.04 -28.20 -24.01
C GLN A 180 31.77 -26.90 -24.29
N LEU A 181 31.97 -26.05 -23.28
CA LEU A 181 32.75 -24.82 -23.40
C LEU A 181 34.23 -25.12 -23.68
N GLU A 182 34.83 -26.12 -23.03
CA GLU A 182 36.20 -26.53 -23.33
C GLU A 182 36.34 -27.05 -24.77
N SER A 183 35.37 -27.85 -25.24
CA SER A 183 35.33 -28.34 -26.62
C SER A 183 35.17 -27.19 -27.62
N TYR A 184 34.27 -26.24 -27.33
CA TYR A 184 34.09 -25.05 -28.14
C TYR A 184 35.35 -24.20 -28.21
N ASN A 185 36.00 -23.95 -27.07
CA ASN A 185 37.25 -23.20 -27.01
C ASN A 185 38.37 -23.88 -27.81
N LYS A 186 38.46 -25.22 -27.79
CA LYS A 186 39.40 -25.96 -28.66
C LYS A 186 39.11 -25.74 -30.14
N CYS A 187 37.83 -25.74 -30.54
CA CYS A 187 37.42 -25.45 -31.91
C CYS A 187 37.76 -24.00 -32.31
N LEU A 188 37.50 -23.06 -31.41
CA LEU A 188 37.78 -21.64 -31.59
C LEU A 188 39.28 -21.37 -31.83
N LEU A 189 40.15 -22.09 -31.13
CA LEU A 189 41.60 -22.03 -31.33
C LEU A 189 42.07 -22.59 -32.68
N THR A 190 41.24 -23.36 -33.39
CA THR A 190 41.54 -23.86 -34.75
C THR A 190 40.95 -22.99 -35.85
N ASP A 191 40.16 -21.98 -35.50
CA ASP A 191 39.55 -21.07 -36.48
C ASP A 191 40.61 -20.12 -37.07
N GLN A 192 40.69 -20.10 -38.40
CA GLN A 192 41.62 -19.24 -39.14
C GLN A 192 41.33 -17.76 -38.94
N CYS A 193 40.07 -17.36 -38.70
CA CYS A 193 39.71 -15.96 -38.47
C CYS A 193 40.31 -15.42 -37.17
N ILE A 194 40.51 -16.30 -36.18
CA ILE A 194 41.01 -15.95 -34.84
C ILE A 194 42.52 -16.10 -34.79
N THR A 195 43.05 -17.21 -35.32
CA THR A 195 44.50 -17.49 -35.35
C THR A 195 45.27 -16.57 -36.29
N ASN A 196 44.64 -15.98 -37.30
CA ASN A 196 45.30 -15.00 -38.19
C ASN A 196 45.21 -13.56 -37.67
N SER A 197 44.33 -13.28 -36.71
CA SER A 197 44.17 -11.93 -36.15
C SER A 197 45.08 -11.73 -34.94
N PRO A 198 46.06 -10.80 -34.99
CA PRO A 198 47.01 -10.61 -33.88
C PRO A 198 46.31 -10.18 -32.59
N LEU A 199 45.24 -9.36 -32.69
CA LEU A 199 44.45 -8.94 -31.54
C LEU A 199 43.74 -10.12 -30.87
N MET A 200 43.12 -10.99 -31.65
CA MET A 200 42.37 -12.13 -31.11
C MET A 200 43.29 -13.15 -30.46
N ARG A 201 44.49 -13.35 -31.00
CA ARG A 201 45.51 -14.21 -30.38
C ARG A 201 45.94 -13.71 -29.00
N HIS A 202 46.03 -12.40 -28.80
CA HIS A 202 46.29 -11.80 -27.49
C HIS A 202 45.08 -11.92 -26.55
N ILE A 203 43.85 -11.64 -27.02
CA ILE A 203 42.63 -11.72 -26.20
C ILE A 203 42.37 -13.15 -25.68
N TYR A 204 42.53 -14.15 -26.54
CA TYR A 204 42.35 -15.56 -26.17
C TYR A 204 43.61 -16.22 -25.59
N GLU A 205 44.65 -15.43 -25.25
CA GLU A 205 45.89 -15.89 -24.62
C GLU A 205 46.56 -17.05 -25.39
N ILE A 206 46.52 -17.01 -26.74
CA ILE A 206 47.06 -18.06 -27.60
C ILE A 206 48.59 -18.03 -27.58
N ASP A 207 49.18 -16.84 -27.64
CA ASP A 207 50.63 -16.63 -27.75
C ASP A 207 51.35 -16.59 -26.38
N ASP A 208 50.62 -16.31 -25.30
CA ASP A 208 51.19 -16.15 -23.94
C ASP A 208 51.47 -17.48 -23.21
N LYS A 209 50.98 -18.61 -23.75
CA LYS A 209 51.20 -19.97 -23.19
C LYS A 209 52.66 -20.44 -23.24
N HIS A 210 53.52 -19.73 -23.96
CA HIS A 210 54.93 -20.11 -24.18
C HIS A 210 55.95 -19.36 -23.31
N VAL A 211 55.52 -18.52 -22.36
CA VAL A 211 56.46 -17.83 -21.45
C VAL A 211 57.08 -18.84 -20.48
N SER A 212 58.40 -19.02 -20.57
CA SER A 212 59.19 -19.96 -19.77
C SER A 212 59.04 -19.71 -18.27
N LYS A 213 58.69 -20.76 -17.51
CA LYS A 213 58.52 -20.75 -16.04
C LYS A 213 59.77 -20.29 -15.25
N ASP A 214 60.93 -20.28 -15.89
CA ASP A 214 62.22 -19.97 -15.25
C ASP A 214 62.64 -18.48 -15.36
N SER A 215 61.82 -17.63 -16.00
CA SER A 215 62.12 -16.20 -16.08
C SER A 215 61.63 -15.46 -14.83
N SER A 216 62.53 -14.72 -14.17
CA SER A 216 62.17 -13.82 -13.07
C SER A 216 61.01 -12.91 -13.48
N MET A 217 59.90 -12.90 -12.71
CA MET A 217 58.76 -12.04 -12.99
C MET A 217 59.20 -10.57 -13.05
N THR A 218 59.20 -9.98 -14.25
CA THR A 218 59.47 -8.56 -14.48
C THR A 218 58.16 -7.82 -14.75
N LEU A 219 58.15 -6.49 -14.65
CA LEU A 219 57.00 -5.64 -15.02
C LEU A 219 56.49 -5.87 -16.45
N MET A 220 57.32 -6.44 -17.33
CA MET A 220 56.97 -6.74 -18.72
C MET A 220 56.34 -8.13 -18.91
N SER A 221 56.18 -8.92 -17.85
CA SER A 221 55.55 -10.24 -17.97
C SER A 221 54.05 -10.11 -18.28
N PRO A 222 53.52 -10.84 -19.29
CA PRO A 222 52.11 -10.74 -19.68
C PRO A 222 51.15 -11.13 -18.55
N HIS A 223 51.57 -12.05 -17.67
CA HIS A 223 50.83 -12.48 -16.48
C HIS A 223 50.45 -11.34 -15.51
N LEU A 224 51.20 -10.21 -15.50
CA LEU A 224 50.86 -9.03 -14.69
C LEU A 224 49.76 -8.18 -15.33
N TRP A 225 49.59 -8.27 -16.64
CA TRP A 225 48.68 -7.45 -17.45
C TRP A 225 47.41 -8.20 -17.88
N LEU A 226 47.25 -9.45 -17.45
CA LEU A 226 46.01 -10.20 -17.63
C LEU A 226 44.84 -9.45 -17.00
N TYR A 227 43.71 -9.46 -17.70
CA TYR A 227 42.48 -8.88 -17.19
C TYR A 227 42.09 -9.57 -15.88
N ARG A 228 41.75 -8.75 -14.88
CA ARG A 228 41.20 -9.20 -13.61
C ARG A 228 39.86 -8.53 -13.43
N GLU A 229 38.85 -9.32 -13.08
CA GLU A 229 37.55 -8.77 -12.75
C GLU A 229 37.69 -7.75 -11.62
N SER A 230 37.12 -6.55 -11.80
CA SER A 230 37.14 -5.52 -10.78
C SER A 230 36.25 -5.92 -9.61
N VAL A 231 36.77 -5.82 -8.37
CA VAL A 231 35.96 -6.06 -7.17
C VAL A 231 34.88 -4.97 -7.05
N SER A 232 33.62 -5.40 -7.07
CA SER A 232 32.42 -4.55 -6.99
C SER A 232 31.30 -5.24 -6.20
N VAL A 233 30.23 -4.50 -5.89
CA VAL A 233 29.03 -5.10 -5.28
C VAL A 233 28.36 -6.06 -6.26
N GLU A 234 28.41 -5.75 -7.55
CA GLU A 234 27.89 -6.57 -8.63
C GLU A 234 28.65 -7.91 -8.70
N SER A 235 29.99 -7.91 -8.58
CA SER A 235 30.77 -9.16 -8.55
C SER A 235 30.46 -10.01 -7.30
N LEU A 236 30.20 -9.38 -6.14
CA LEU A 236 29.71 -10.11 -4.96
C LEU A 236 28.32 -10.72 -5.20
N LYS A 237 27.39 -9.97 -5.80
CA LYS A 237 26.05 -10.48 -6.13
C LYS A 237 26.12 -11.66 -7.07
N ASN A 238 26.97 -11.58 -8.10
CA ASN A 238 27.20 -12.67 -9.05
C ASN A 238 27.74 -13.91 -8.34
N PHE A 239 28.72 -13.74 -7.45
CA PHE A 239 29.26 -14.83 -6.64
C PHE A 239 28.19 -15.48 -5.74
N VAL A 240 27.35 -14.67 -5.08
CA VAL A 240 26.24 -15.16 -4.26
C VAL A 240 25.19 -15.88 -5.12
N GLN A 241 24.85 -15.36 -6.30
CA GLN A 241 23.93 -16.03 -7.24
C GLN A 241 24.46 -17.39 -7.69
N HIS A 242 25.74 -17.47 -8.03
CA HIS A 242 26.39 -18.73 -8.38
C HIS A 242 26.32 -19.72 -7.20
N LYS A 243 26.62 -19.30 -5.97
CA LYS A 243 26.52 -20.15 -4.78
C LYS A 243 25.08 -20.61 -4.51
N VAL A 244 24.10 -19.74 -4.67
CA VAL A 244 22.67 -20.08 -4.57
C VAL A 244 22.27 -21.11 -5.63
N ALA A 245 22.73 -20.97 -6.87
CA ALA A 245 22.49 -21.94 -7.93
C ALA A 245 23.06 -23.33 -7.60
N THR A 246 24.19 -23.39 -6.88
CA THR A 246 24.78 -24.65 -6.39
C THR A 246 24.13 -25.22 -5.12
N GLY A 247 23.08 -24.59 -4.60
CA GLY A 247 22.31 -25.09 -3.44
C GLY A 247 22.74 -24.56 -2.07
N ALA A 248 23.72 -23.64 -2.01
CA ALA A 248 24.24 -23.06 -0.76
C ALA A 248 23.39 -21.89 -0.21
N ALA A 249 22.16 -21.69 -0.69
CA ALA A 249 21.31 -20.57 -0.27
C ALA A 249 21.01 -20.55 1.24
N LYS A 250 20.96 -21.74 1.87
CA LYS A 250 20.70 -21.90 3.31
C LYS A 250 21.85 -21.45 4.20
N ASP A 251 23.07 -21.38 3.64
CA ASP A 251 24.27 -21.01 4.39
C ASP A 251 24.40 -19.48 4.48
N ILE A 252 23.77 -18.76 3.54
CA ILE A 252 23.83 -17.29 3.39
C ILE A 252 22.45 -16.61 3.30
N PRO A 253 21.48 -16.97 4.18
CA PRO A 253 20.08 -16.60 4.01
C PRO A 253 19.86 -15.08 4.07
N ILE A 254 20.65 -14.36 4.88
CA ILE A 254 20.47 -12.92 5.06
C ILE A 254 21.00 -12.14 3.85
N LEU A 255 22.13 -12.56 3.26
CA LEU A 255 22.64 -11.93 2.03
C LEU A 255 21.66 -12.12 0.88
N VAL A 256 21.08 -13.32 0.76
CA VAL A 256 20.04 -13.62 -0.24
C VAL A 256 18.83 -12.70 -0.03
N MET A 257 18.29 -12.64 1.19
CA MET A 257 17.16 -11.75 1.53
C MET A 257 17.47 -10.26 1.25
N ILE A 258 18.67 -9.78 1.58
CA ILE A 258 19.07 -8.38 1.36
C ILE A 258 19.18 -8.07 -0.14
N PHE A 259 19.74 -8.97 -0.94
CA PHE A 259 19.85 -8.76 -2.38
C PHE A 259 18.50 -8.91 -3.10
N GLU A 260 17.61 -9.76 -2.59
CA GLU A 260 16.22 -9.84 -3.04
C GLU A 260 15.45 -8.54 -2.80
N GLN A 261 15.58 -7.99 -1.60
CA GLN A 261 14.78 -6.86 -1.15
C GLN A 261 15.54 -5.52 -1.20
N GLU A 262 16.67 -5.45 -1.90
CA GLU A 262 17.61 -4.32 -1.81
C GLU A 262 16.94 -2.96 -2.02
N LEU A 263 16.10 -2.85 -3.06
CA LEU A 263 15.33 -1.63 -3.35
C LEU A 263 14.41 -1.28 -2.19
N ILE A 264 13.71 -2.26 -1.62
CA ILE A 264 12.80 -2.07 -0.48
C ILE A 264 13.57 -1.63 0.76
N LEU A 265 14.73 -2.21 1.04
CA LEU A 265 15.57 -1.84 2.17
C LEU A 265 16.05 -0.38 2.08
N THR A 266 16.37 0.09 0.87
CA THR A 266 16.71 1.50 0.67
C THR A 266 15.54 2.45 0.91
N MET A 267 14.29 1.97 0.79
CA MET A 267 13.06 2.73 1.04
C MET A 267 12.66 2.75 2.52
N ILE A 268 13.05 1.75 3.33
CA ILE A 268 12.68 1.68 4.76
C ILE A 268 13.17 2.92 5.52
N LYS A 269 14.32 3.50 5.15
CA LYS A 269 14.86 4.72 5.78
C LYS A 269 13.90 5.91 5.70
N ASP A 270 13.11 5.99 4.63
CA ASP A 270 12.15 7.07 4.36
C ASP A 270 10.96 7.01 5.31
N LEU A 271 10.72 5.88 6.00
CA LEU A 271 9.65 5.73 6.99
C LEU A 271 9.74 6.81 8.09
N SER A 272 10.95 7.18 8.50
CA SER A 272 11.19 8.25 9.48
C SER A 272 10.61 9.59 9.02
N SER A 273 10.93 9.98 7.78
CA SER A 273 10.46 11.22 7.15
C SER A 273 8.96 11.19 6.86
N ILE A 274 8.42 10.03 6.46
CA ILE A 274 6.98 9.84 6.26
C ILE A 274 6.22 10.01 7.58
N LEU A 275 6.73 9.47 8.68
CA LEU A 275 6.11 9.64 10.01
C LEU A 275 6.23 11.09 10.50
N GLU A 276 7.33 11.78 10.20
CA GLU A 276 7.47 13.21 10.47
C GLU A 276 6.40 14.02 9.72
N LEU A 277 6.16 13.70 8.44
CA LEU A 277 5.09 14.30 7.66
C LEU A 277 3.72 14.05 8.30
N GLN A 278 3.42 12.81 8.72
CA GLN A 278 2.15 12.49 9.39
C GLN A 278 1.98 13.28 10.69
N ARG A 279 3.02 13.39 11.52
CA ARG A 279 2.99 14.17 12.76
C ARG A 279 2.73 15.64 12.50
N PHE A 280 3.36 16.21 11.45
CA PHE A 280 3.11 17.60 11.05
C PHE A 280 1.66 17.79 10.59
N LEU A 281 1.17 16.91 9.71
CA LEU A 281 -0.20 16.98 9.21
C LEU A 281 -1.21 16.83 10.35
N GLN A 282 -0.97 15.95 11.31
CA GLN A 282 -1.77 15.83 12.52
C GLN A 282 -1.73 17.11 13.37
N TYR A 283 -0.54 17.66 13.63
CA TYR A 283 -0.43 18.86 14.45
C TYR A 283 -1.17 20.07 13.84
N GLU A 284 -1.03 20.27 12.52
CA GLU A 284 -1.63 21.41 11.84
C GLU A 284 -3.12 21.23 11.57
N PHE A 285 -3.53 20.08 11.07
CA PHE A 285 -4.84 19.88 10.45
C PHE A 285 -5.81 18.99 11.22
N ASN A 286 -5.36 18.23 12.23
CA ASN A 286 -6.24 17.34 12.98
C ASN A 286 -7.37 18.15 13.62
N TYR A 287 -8.61 17.68 13.47
CA TYR A 287 -9.85 18.36 13.88
C TYR A 287 -10.16 19.72 13.20
N LYS A 288 -9.26 20.29 12.40
CA LYS A 288 -9.48 21.57 11.69
C LYS A 288 -9.92 21.37 10.24
N LEU A 289 -9.36 20.35 9.59
CA LEU A 289 -9.56 20.08 8.16
C LEU A 289 -10.80 19.21 7.94
N ASP A 290 -11.69 19.68 7.09
CA ASP A 290 -12.81 18.93 6.53
C ASP A 290 -12.34 18.04 5.37
N LYS A 291 -13.04 16.92 5.17
CA LYS A 291 -12.66 15.92 4.17
C LYS A 291 -12.77 16.47 2.75
N GLN A 292 -13.74 17.36 2.51
CA GLN A 292 -13.96 17.99 1.21
C GLN A 292 -12.80 18.93 0.85
N THR A 293 -12.40 19.82 1.74
CA THR A 293 -11.23 20.69 1.52
C THR A 293 -9.95 19.89 1.32
N ALA A 294 -9.79 18.74 1.98
CA ALA A 294 -8.63 17.86 1.76
C ALA A 294 -8.59 17.23 0.35
N VAL A 295 -9.76 17.01 -0.26
CA VAL A 295 -9.90 16.44 -1.61
C VAL A 295 -9.83 17.53 -2.69
N GLU A 296 -10.21 18.76 -2.37
CA GLU A 296 -10.17 19.90 -3.28
C GLU A 296 -8.78 20.57 -3.34
N LYS A 297 -8.08 20.68 -2.21
CA LYS A 297 -6.76 21.31 -2.15
C LYS A 297 -5.62 20.39 -2.61
N ASN A 298 -4.73 20.96 -3.40
CA ASN A 298 -3.50 20.28 -3.85
C ASN A 298 -2.32 20.60 -2.92
N VAL A 299 -1.32 19.71 -2.88
CA VAL A 299 -0.11 19.88 -2.04
C VAL A 299 0.61 21.21 -2.32
N LYS A 300 0.70 21.63 -3.60
CA LYS A 300 1.29 22.93 -3.96
C LYS A 300 0.56 24.13 -3.36
N GLU A 301 -0.75 24.05 -3.17
CA GLU A 301 -1.55 25.14 -2.60
C GLU A 301 -1.34 25.21 -1.10
N VAL A 302 -1.39 24.06 -0.43
CA VAL A 302 -1.10 23.91 1.00
C VAL A 302 0.30 24.43 1.33
N LEU A 303 1.30 24.10 0.49
CA LEU A 303 2.67 24.59 0.66
C LEU A 303 2.80 26.13 0.59
N LYS A 304 1.89 26.84 -0.10
CA LYS A 304 1.92 28.31 -0.18
C LYS A 304 1.40 28.97 1.09
N GLU A 305 0.62 28.26 1.91
CA GLU A 305 0.02 28.77 3.15
C GLU A 305 1.07 28.91 4.28
N PHE A 306 2.21 28.23 4.16
CA PHE A 306 3.26 28.23 5.19
C PHE A 306 4.44 29.17 4.90
N PRO A 307 5.12 29.72 5.94
CA PRO A 307 6.32 30.53 5.80
C PRO A 307 7.45 29.81 5.05
N LYS A 308 8.30 30.55 4.32
CA LYS A 308 9.37 30.01 3.45
C LYS A 308 10.26 28.95 4.12
N LYS A 309 10.61 29.12 5.40
CA LYS A 309 11.47 28.18 6.14
C LYS A 309 10.80 26.83 6.37
N ILE A 310 9.55 26.82 6.82
CA ILE A 310 8.75 25.60 7.07
C ILE A 310 8.37 24.95 5.73
N ARG A 311 8.00 25.77 4.74
CA ARG A 311 7.66 25.33 3.39
C ARG A 311 8.76 24.49 2.75
N ALA A 312 10.03 24.89 2.87
CA ALA A 312 11.15 24.13 2.30
C ALA A 312 11.30 22.74 2.93
N THR A 313 11.15 22.64 4.25
CA THR A 313 11.18 21.35 4.97
C THR A 313 9.97 20.49 4.59
N LEU A 314 8.76 21.06 4.62
CA LEU A 314 7.53 20.35 4.25
C LEU A 314 7.58 19.82 2.81
N GLN A 315 8.10 20.63 1.88
CA GLN A 315 8.28 20.22 0.49
C GLN A 315 9.23 19.03 0.37
N LYS A 316 10.32 18.98 1.15
CA LYS A 316 11.21 17.82 1.18
C LYS A 316 10.49 16.56 1.67
N LEU A 317 9.66 16.68 2.72
CA LEU A 317 8.89 15.56 3.26
C LEU A 317 7.85 15.03 2.25
N PHE A 318 7.13 15.92 1.55
CA PHE A 318 6.22 15.51 0.48
C PHE A 318 6.94 14.84 -0.69
N VAL A 319 8.09 15.40 -1.12
CA VAL A 319 8.88 14.80 -2.21
C VAL A 319 9.39 13.42 -1.81
N CYS A 320 9.84 13.24 -0.57
CA CYS A 320 10.21 11.94 -0.02
C CYS A 320 9.02 10.96 -0.10
N PHE A 321 7.85 11.32 0.43
CA PHE A 321 6.65 10.48 0.35
C PHE A 321 6.29 10.09 -1.09
N ILE A 322 6.28 11.06 -2.02
CA ILE A 322 5.95 10.82 -3.44
C ILE A 322 6.93 9.84 -4.07
N LYS A 323 8.22 10.03 -3.82
CA LYS A 323 9.26 9.14 -4.33
C LYS A 323 9.05 7.73 -3.81
N THR A 324 8.96 7.56 -2.49
CA THR A 324 8.82 6.26 -1.84
C THR A 324 7.53 5.55 -2.28
N TRP A 325 6.40 6.26 -2.39
CA TRP A 325 5.14 5.69 -2.90
C TRP A 325 5.26 5.18 -4.34
N ASN A 326 5.81 6.01 -5.23
CA ASN A 326 5.90 5.68 -6.65
C ASN A 326 6.85 4.50 -6.91
N GLU A 327 7.88 4.33 -6.07
CA GLU A 327 8.81 3.21 -6.06
C GLU A 327 8.21 1.96 -5.38
N SER A 328 7.44 2.11 -4.29
CA SER A 328 6.89 0.98 -3.54
C SER A 328 5.65 0.34 -4.14
N ARG A 329 4.85 1.10 -4.92
CA ARG A 329 3.53 0.66 -5.40
C ARG A 329 3.55 -0.63 -6.24
N THR A 330 4.66 -0.91 -6.92
CA THR A 330 4.88 -2.14 -7.71
C THR A 330 5.19 -3.35 -6.85
N HIS A 331 5.55 -3.15 -5.58
CA HIS A 331 6.00 -4.18 -4.65
C HIS A 331 5.00 -4.47 -3.53
N PHE A 332 3.82 -3.85 -3.53
CA PHE A 332 2.77 -4.10 -2.54
C PHE A 332 2.29 -5.55 -2.58
N THR A 333 2.16 -6.17 -1.40
CA THR A 333 1.69 -7.55 -1.30
C THR A 333 0.18 -7.63 -1.46
N ALA A 334 -0.34 -8.85 -1.68
CA ALA A 334 -1.77 -9.11 -1.72
C ALA A 334 -2.53 -8.63 -0.46
N ARG A 335 -1.84 -8.46 0.69
CA ARG A 335 -2.42 -7.88 1.90
C ARG A 335 -2.73 -6.39 1.74
N GLN A 336 -1.79 -5.61 1.19
CA GLN A 336 -2.00 -4.18 0.95
C GLN A 336 -2.96 -3.95 -0.22
N MET A 337 -2.90 -4.78 -1.27
CA MET A 337 -3.79 -4.66 -2.44
C MET A 337 -5.27 -4.97 -2.14
N LYS A 338 -5.59 -5.63 -1.03
CA LYS A 338 -6.98 -5.91 -0.60
C LYS A 338 -7.72 -4.69 -0.05
N LEU A 339 -7.01 -3.62 0.31
CA LEU A 339 -7.62 -2.42 0.90
C LEU A 339 -8.35 -1.58 -0.16
N ASP A 340 -7.81 -1.51 -1.39
CA ASP A 340 -8.47 -0.97 -2.58
C ASP A 340 -7.69 -1.38 -3.85
N HIS A 341 -8.38 -1.95 -4.85
CA HIS A 341 -7.78 -2.42 -6.10
C HIS A 341 -7.31 -1.29 -7.04
N ASN A 342 -7.71 -0.04 -6.81
CA ASN A 342 -7.39 1.05 -7.74
C ASN A 342 -6.30 2.00 -7.24
N LEU A 343 -6.13 2.14 -5.93
CA LEU A 343 -5.22 3.14 -5.35
C LEU A 343 -3.75 2.91 -5.69
N HIS A 344 -3.28 1.66 -5.74
CA HIS A 344 -1.88 1.34 -6.06
C HIS A 344 -1.48 1.69 -7.51
N SER A 345 -2.45 1.86 -8.41
CA SER A 345 -2.20 2.26 -9.80
C SER A 345 -1.91 3.76 -9.95
N ILE A 346 -2.24 4.57 -8.94
CA ILE A 346 -2.15 6.02 -8.98
C ILE A 346 -0.69 6.46 -8.76
N LYS A 347 -0.14 7.19 -9.72
CA LYS A 347 1.15 7.87 -9.59
C LYS A 347 0.94 9.22 -8.91
N LEU A 348 1.60 9.43 -7.77
CA LEU A 348 1.50 10.68 -7.03
C LEU A 348 2.53 11.70 -7.52
N ASP A 349 2.17 12.97 -7.42
CA ASP A 349 3.01 14.13 -7.71
C ASP A 349 2.64 15.31 -6.77
N LEU A 350 3.32 16.44 -6.91
CA LEU A 350 3.02 17.63 -6.09
C LEU A 350 1.68 18.32 -6.44
N ASN A 351 1.04 17.93 -7.54
CA ASN A 351 -0.30 18.40 -7.91
C ASN A 351 -1.39 17.48 -7.35
N SER A 352 -1.02 16.38 -6.72
CA SER A 352 -1.96 15.44 -6.14
C SER A 352 -2.68 16.05 -4.94
N LYS A 353 -3.90 15.57 -4.70
CA LYS A 353 -4.78 16.03 -3.62
C LYS A 353 -4.15 15.75 -2.25
N LEU A 354 -4.33 16.67 -1.30
CA LEU A 354 -3.79 16.52 0.05
C LEU A 354 -4.31 15.24 0.74
N ALA A 355 -5.55 14.82 0.45
CA ALA A 355 -6.17 13.63 1.02
C ALA A 355 -5.36 12.33 0.84
N TYR A 356 -4.55 12.19 -0.21
CA TYR A 356 -3.71 11.00 -0.42
C TYR A 356 -2.54 10.88 0.57
N PHE A 357 -2.12 12.01 1.15
CA PHE A 357 -0.97 12.08 2.04
C PHE A 357 -1.35 11.97 3.52
N ILE A 358 -2.63 11.98 3.85
CA ILE A 358 -3.13 11.92 5.23
C ILE A 358 -3.52 10.48 5.56
N SER A 359 -2.88 9.88 6.58
CA SER A 359 -3.26 8.54 7.06
C SER A 359 -4.68 8.54 7.63
N SER A 360 -5.62 7.91 6.93
CA SER A 360 -7.01 7.77 7.41
C SER A 360 -7.62 6.42 7.06
N ASN A 361 -8.64 6.00 7.81
CA ASN A 361 -9.26 4.66 7.70
C ASN A 361 -10.17 4.49 6.48
N SER A 362 -10.25 5.47 5.57
CA SER A 362 -11.16 5.43 4.42
C SER A 362 -10.63 6.20 3.22
N ASP A 363 -11.03 5.76 2.03
CA ASP A 363 -10.82 6.41 0.73
C ASP A 363 -9.34 6.75 0.42
N HIS A 364 -9.07 8.00 0.05
CA HIS A 364 -7.78 8.51 -0.40
C HIS A 364 -6.69 8.36 0.68
N GLY A 365 -7.06 8.41 1.97
CA GLY A 365 -6.11 8.31 3.07
C GLY A 365 -5.55 6.91 3.29
N LEU A 366 -6.11 5.90 2.62
CA LEU A 366 -5.55 4.56 2.59
C LEU A 366 -4.17 4.53 1.92
N CYS A 367 -3.84 5.48 1.03
CA CYS A 367 -2.51 5.55 0.40
C CYS A 367 -1.39 5.70 1.45
N ALA A 368 -1.51 6.68 2.34
CA ALA A 368 -0.54 6.88 3.41
C ALA A 368 -0.51 5.71 4.39
N ALA A 369 -1.67 5.16 4.77
CA ALA A 369 -1.75 4.01 5.66
C ALA A 369 -1.10 2.75 5.05
N MET A 370 -1.33 2.48 3.76
CA MET A 370 -0.75 1.36 3.02
C MET A 370 0.77 1.47 2.93
N LEU A 371 1.30 2.65 2.64
CA LEU A 371 2.74 2.88 2.54
C LEU A 371 3.43 2.62 3.88
N ILE A 372 2.86 3.16 4.96
CA ILE A 372 3.38 3.01 6.31
C ILE A 372 3.33 1.54 6.76
N ASP A 373 2.21 0.85 6.55
CA ASP A 373 2.06 -0.59 6.85
C ASP A 373 3.05 -1.43 6.04
N PHE A 374 3.24 -1.12 4.76
CA PHE A 374 4.17 -1.85 3.88
C PHE A 374 5.62 -1.74 4.37
N LEU A 375 6.12 -0.51 4.60
CA LEU A 375 7.50 -0.29 5.03
C LEU A 375 7.76 -0.89 6.42
N ALA A 376 6.83 -0.69 7.37
CA ALA A 376 6.95 -1.25 8.71
C ALA A 376 6.91 -2.78 8.69
N SER A 377 6.02 -3.38 7.86
CA SER A 377 5.96 -4.83 7.69
C SER A 377 7.25 -5.39 7.10
N LYS A 378 7.86 -4.70 6.13
CA LYS A 378 9.12 -5.13 5.50
C LYS A 378 10.32 -5.07 6.45
N GLN A 379 10.39 -4.05 7.30
CA GLN A 379 11.35 -4.02 8.40
C GLN A 379 11.15 -5.21 9.34
N ASN A 380 9.91 -5.46 9.78
CA ASN A 380 9.61 -6.55 10.70
C ASN A 380 9.94 -7.93 10.10
N GLU A 381 9.62 -8.15 8.82
CA GLU A 381 9.95 -9.37 8.08
C GLU A 381 11.46 -9.64 8.13
N LEU A 382 12.28 -8.63 7.81
CA LEU A 382 13.73 -8.75 7.85
C LEU A 382 14.26 -9.06 9.26
N LEU A 383 13.77 -8.36 10.28
CA LEU A 383 14.22 -8.56 11.67
C LEU A 383 13.83 -9.95 12.19
N LEU A 384 12.61 -10.40 11.89
CA LEU A 384 12.13 -11.72 12.29
C LEU A 384 12.92 -12.84 11.59
N GLU A 385 13.24 -12.68 10.31
CA GLU A 385 14.08 -13.65 9.60
C GLU A 385 15.51 -13.69 10.15
N CYS A 386 16.07 -12.53 10.52
CA CYS A 386 17.36 -12.47 11.21
C CYS A 386 17.32 -13.15 12.59
N GLN A 387 16.20 -13.05 13.31
CA GLN A 387 16.00 -13.71 14.60
C GLN A 387 15.86 -15.24 14.46
N LEU A 388 15.23 -15.72 13.38
CA LEU A 388 15.12 -17.15 13.08
C LEU A 388 16.50 -17.77 12.76
N ASN A 389 17.33 -17.05 12.02
CA ASN A 389 18.67 -17.51 11.66
C ASN A 389 19.68 -17.38 12.80
N ASN A 390 19.50 -16.42 13.71
CA ASN A 390 20.35 -16.20 14.88
C ASN A 390 19.49 -15.90 16.13
N SER A 391 19.22 -16.94 16.94
CA SER A 391 18.37 -16.86 18.14
C SER A 391 18.89 -15.94 19.26
N ILE A 392 20.11 -15.45 19.14
CA ILE A 392 20.74 -14.50 20.07
C ILE A 392 20.17 -13.08 19.87
N ASN A 393 19.64 -12.76 18.69
CA ASN A 393 19.10 -11.45 18.39
C ASN A 393 17.68 -11.30 18.97
N VAL A 394 17.57 -10.62 20.11
CA VAL A 394 16.28 -10.24 20.71
C VAL A 394 16.01 -8.77 20.40
N PHE A 395 15.03 -8.50 19.56
CA PHE A 395 14.63 -7.14 19.20
C PHE A 395 13.55 -6.60 20.12
N GLN A 396 13.70 -5.34 20.53
CA GLN A 396 12.65 -4.64 21.26
C GLN A 396 11.46 -4.36 20.34
N ARG A 397 10.24 -4.46 20.87
CA ARG A 397 9.03 -3.98 20.19
C ARG A 397 8.76 -2.52 20.55
N LEU A 398 8.48 -1.72 19.54
CA LEU A 398 8.19 -0.30 19.69
C LEU A 398 6.95 0.10 18.90
N HIS A 399 6.14 0.94 19.53
CA HIS A 399 4.97 1.53 18.87
C HIS A 399 5.39 2.52 17.78
N ILE A 400 4.64 2.54 16.67
CA ILE A 400 4.96 3.33 15.48
C ILE A 400 5.13 4.83 15.76
N THR A 401 4.39 5.38 16.72
CA THR A 401 4.48 6.80 17.10
C THR A 401 5.79 7.16 17.78
N HIS A 402 6.47 6.21 18.44
CA HIS A 402 7.72 6.41 19.17
C HIS A 402 8.96 6.11 18.33
N LEU A 403 8.79 5.83 17.03
CA LEU A 403 9.92 5.57 16.15
C LEU A 403 10.80 6.80 15.98
N LYS A 404 12.11 6.55 16.11
CA LYS A 404 13.22 7.44 15.81
C LYS A 404 14.07 6.82 14.71
N GLU A 405 14.90 7.61 14.06
CA GLU A 405 15.81 7.16 12.99
C GLU A 405 16.66 5.94 13.39
N ASN A 406 17.15 5.91 14.64
CA ASN A 406 17.97 4.80 15.13
C ASN A 406 17.24 3.46 15.15
N ASN A 407 15.92 3.45 15.30
CA ASN A 407 15.10 2.24 15.38
C ASN A 407 14.77 1.65 14.00
N ILE A 408 15.04 2.41 12.93
CA ILE A 408 14.69 2.08 11.55
C ILE A 408 15.91 1.55 10.81
N ILE A 409 15.71 0.54 9.95
CA ILE A 409 16.79 0.01 9.11
C ILE A 409 17.22 1.10 8.11
N PHE A 410 18.52 1.39 8.11
CA PHE A 410 19.13 2.26 7.11
C PHE A 410 20.18 1.44 6.37
N TYR A 411 19.92 1.16 5.10
CA TYR A 411 20.82 0.42 4.22
C TYR A 411 21.18 1.29 3.01
N GLU A 412 22.48 1.45 2.76
CA GLU A 412 23.02 2.05 1.53
C GLU A 412 24.14 1.19 0.96
N ARG A 413 23.99 0.82 -0.32
CA ARG A 413 24.92 -0.07 -1.04
C ARG A 413 26.39 0.34 -0.89
N ASP A 414 26.70 1.58 -1.22
CA ASP A 414 28.09 2.07 -1.28
C ASP A 414 28.69 2.30 0.11
N ARG A 415 27.85 2.54 1.11
CA ARG A 415 28.28 2.81 2.48
C ARG A 415 28.45 1.53 3.30
N ASP A 416 27.47 0.64 3.22
CA ASP A 416 27.37 -0.51 4.13
C ASP A 416 27.95 -1.79 3.52
N LEU A 417 27.86 -1.96 2.20
CA LEU A 417 28.26 -3.21 1.53
C LEU A 417 29.62 -3.10 0.84
N LEU A 418 29.86 -2.05 0.06
CA LEU A 418 31.09 -1.89 -0.73
C LEU A 418 32.39 -2.00 0.11
N PRO A 419 32.50 -1.38 1.31
CA PRO A 419 33.69 -1.55 2.14
C PRO A 419 33.89 -2.98 2.65
N LEU A 420 32.80 -3.72 2.90
CA LEU A 420 32.86 -5.11 3.33
C LEU A 420 33.34 -6.02 2.18
N VAL A 421 32.88 -5.74 0.96
CA VAL A 421 33.33 -6.44 -0.25
C VAL A 421 34.85 -6.31 -0.41
N TYR A 422 35.38 -5.08 -0.36
CA TYR A 422 36.82 -4.85 -0.50
C TYR A 422 37.66 -5.45 0.63
N LYS A 423 37.13 -5.50 1.85
CA LYS A 423 37.86 -6.02 3.01
C LYS A 423 37.88 -7.55 3.09
N HIS A 424 36.86 -8.20 2.54
CA HIS A 424 36.63 -9.64 2.69
C HIS A 424 36.64 -10.39 1.35
N CYS A 425 37.29 -9.82 0.33
CA CYS A 425 37.67 -10.52 -0.89
C CYS A 425 39.09 -11.11 -0.76
N GLU A 426 39.22 -12.40 -1.05
CA GLU A 426 40.48 -13.13 -1.12
C GLU A 426 40.79 -13.45 -2.58
N TYR A 427 42.06 -13.29 -2.96
CA TYR A 427 42.53 -13.67 -4.29
C TYR A 427 43.21 -15.03 -4.21
N SER A 428 42.65 -16.05 -4.86
CA SER A 428 43.37 -17.32 -5.04
C SER A 428 44.26 -17.23 -6.27
N LEU A 429 45.57 -17.37 -6.04
CA LEU A 429 46.61 -17.37 -7.06
C LEU A 429 47.07 -18.81 -7.29
N ASP A 430 46.37 -19.52 -8.17
CA ASP A 430 46.83 -20.82 -8.66
C ASP A 430 47.84 -20.62 -9.81
N MET A 431 49.03 -21.19 -9.69
CA MET A 431 50.08 -21.10 -10.73
C MET A 431 49.55 -21.63 -12.08
N GLY A 432 49.43 -20.75 -13.08
CA GLY A 432 48.98 -21.08 -14.43
C GLY A 432 47.46 -21.01 -14.67
N ARG A 433 46.69 -20.45 -13.72
CA ARG A 433 45.27 -20.12 -13.91
C ARG A 433 45.02 -18.64 -13.66
N SER A 434 43.96 -18.09 -14.24
CA SER A 434 43.52 -16.73 -13.92
C SER A 434 43.18 -16.62 -12.42
N PRO A 435 43.53 -15.49 -11.76
CA PRO A 435 43.26 -15.28 -10.35
C PRO A 435 41.74 -15.32 -10.11
N LYS A 436 41.28 -16.17 -9.20
CA LYS A 436 39.85 -16.22 -8.83
C LYS A 436 39.62 -15.36 -7.61
N ILE A 437 38.53 -14.61 -7.63
CA ILE A 437 38.08 -13.80 -6.48
C ILE A 437 37.13 -14.67 -5.66
N GLU A 438 37.48 -14.90 -4.41
CA GLU A 438 36.64 -15.58 -3.44
C GLU A 438 36.18 -14.59 -2.37
N TYR A 439 34.92 -14.70 -1.96
CA TYR A 439 34.35 -13.85 -0.92
C TYR A 439 34.07 -14.65 0.34
N ASN A 440 34.51 -14.13 1.49
CA ASN A 440 34.16 -14.70 2.80
C ASN A 440 32.73 -14.27 3.17
N LEU A 441 31.74 -14.98 2.62
CA LEU A 441 30.32 -14.65 2.75
C LEU A 441 29.84 -14.68 4.21
N ASP A 442 30.37 -15.58 5.03
CA ASP A 442 30.03 -15.66 6.46
C ASP A 442 30.39 -14.38 7.20
N THR A 443 31.58 -13.84 6.93
CA THR A 443 32.06 -12.61 7.58
C THR A 443 31.31 -11.40 7.06
N ILE A 444 31.09 -11.32 5.74
CA ILE A 444 30.32 -10.24 5.13
C ILE A 444 28.90 -10.21 5.70
N GLN A 445 28.22 -11.37 5.78
CA GLN A 445 26.88 -11.48 6.33
C GLN A 445 26.82 -11.04 7.81
N LYS A 446 27.75 -11.51 8.64
CA LYS A 446 27.82 -11.15 10.06
C LYS A 446 28.03 -9.65 10.26
N ARG A 447 28.98 -9.04 9.53
CA ARG A 447 29.24 -7.60 9.62
C ARG A 447 28.09 -6.76 9.10
N LEU A 448 27.42 -7.21 8.05
CA LEU A 448 26.25 -6.53 7.52
C LEU A 448 25.09 -6.55 8.52
N LEU A 449 24.85 -7.69 9.20
CA LEU A 449 23.91 -7.77 10.30
C LEU A 449 24.25 -6.80 11.44
N GLU A 450 25.51 -6.77 11.88
CA GLU A 450 25.97 -5.87 12.95
C GLU A 450 25.72 -4.40 12.60
N ASN A 451 25.96 -4.01 11.35
CA ASN A 451 25.83 -2.61 10.92
C ASN A 451 24.37 -2.19 10.65
N VAL A 452 23.58 -3.08 10.04
CA VAL A 452 22.25 -2.73 9.50
C VAL A 452 21.12 -3.10 10.46
N VAL A 453 21.25 -4.23 11.16
CA VAL A 453 20.17 -4.87 11.92
C VAL A 453 20.32 -4.67 13.43
N PHE A 454 21.55 -4.56 13.94
CA PHE A 454 21.77 -4.43 15.37
C PHE A 454 21.17 -3.14 15.93
N GLY A 455 20.48 -3.23 17.07
CA GLY A 455 19.81 -2.10 17.73
C GLY A 455 18.50 -1.63 17.08
N LYS A 456 18.01 -2.31 16.04
CA LYS A 456 16.71 -2.00 15.41
C LYS A 456 15.55 -2.62 16.21
N SER A 457 14.34 -2.11 15.96
CA SER A 457 13.16 -2.53 16.70
C SER A 457 12.07 -3.07 15.78
N ILE A 458 11.35 -4.07 16.29
CA ILE A 458 10.12 -4.55 15.68
C ILE A 458 9.03 -3.51 15.91
N ILE A 459 8.32 -3.15 14.85
CA ILE A 459 7.33 -2.09 14.84
C ILE A 459 5.95 -2.70 15.12
N ASP A 460 5.30 -2.27 16.21
CA ASP A 460 3.90 -2.55 16.44
C ASP A 460 3.06 -1.57 15.58
N ILE A 461 2.50 -2.12 14.50
CA ILE A 461 1.74 -1.37 13.49
C ILE A 461 0.32 -1.16 14.02
N GLU A 462 0.10 -0.04 14.69
CA GLU A 462 -1.23 0.50 14.93
C GLU A 462 -1.54 1.64 13.97
N VAL A 463 -2.81 1.80 13.63
CA VAL A 463 -3.25 2.80 12.67
C VAL A 463 -3.04 4.19 13.25
N ILE A 464 -2.20 4.99 12.60
CA ILE A 464 -2.07 6.42 12.89
C ILE A 464 -3.37 7.08 12.43
N GLN A 465 -4.29 7.29 13.38
CA GLN A 465 -5.59 7.89 13.09
C GLN A 465 -5.47 9.40 12.92
N PHE A 466 -5.83 9.89 11.73
CA PHE A 466 -6.17 11.29 11.52
C PHE A 466 -7.70 11.44 11.60
N LEU A 467 -8.17 12.41 12.39
CA LEU A 467 -9.59 12.67 12.56
C LEU A 467 -9.96 13.95 11.82
N PHE A 468 -10.68 13.78 10.71
CA PHE A 468 -11.30 14.90 10.00
C PHE A 468 -12.34 15.57 10.88
N ARG A 469 -12.51 16.88 10.68
CA ARG A 469 -13.56 17.66 11.36
C ARG A 469 -14.95 17.07 11.16
N ASP A 470 -15.24 16.52 9.98
CA ASP A 470 -16.55 15.91 9.67
C ASP A 470 -16.77 14.57 10.39
N GLY A 471 -15.68 13.89 10.79
CA GLY A 471 -15.72 12.67 11.60
C GLY A 471 -16.01 12.94 13.09
N LEU A 472 -15.90 14.19 13.54
CA LEU A 472 -16.34 14.65 14.85
C LEU A 472 -17.86 14.82 14.94
N LYS A 473 -18.64 13.87 14.43
CA LYS A 473 -19.95 13.59 15.05
C LYS A 473 -19.73 12.94 16.43
N SER A 474 -18.90 13.57 17.26
CA SER A 474 -18.62 13.29 18.67
C SER A 474 -19.81 13.63 19.56
N LEU A 475 -20.98 13.79 18.97
CA LEU A 475 -22.24 13.97 19.64
C LEU A 475 -22.67 12.60 20.18
N ASN A 476 -22.02 12.19 21.25
CA ASN A 476 -22.44 10.99 21.97
C ASN A 476 -23.60 11.37 22.91
N PHE A 477 -24.78 11.55 22.33
CA PHE A 477 -25.99 11.89 23.09
C PHE A 477 -26.32 10.89 24.20
N PRO A 478 -26.06 9.57 24.07
CA PRO A 478 -26.15 8.64 25.20
C PRO A 478 -25.27 9.04 26.39
N LEU A 479 -23.99 9.38 26.16
CA LEU A 479 -23.09 9.86 27.23
C LEU A 479 -23.47 11.26 27.75
N LEU A 480 -23.95 12.15 26.88
CA LEU A 480 -24.47 13.44 27.33
C LEU A 480 -25.67 13.23 28.27
N ARG A 481 -26.61 12.37 27.92
CA ARG A 481 -27.81 12.07 28.71
C ARG A 481 -27.48 11.36 30.02
N SER A 482 -26.40 10.56 30.08
CA SER A 482 -25.94 9.96 31.34
C SER A 482 -25.31 10.96 32.28
N ASN A 483 -24.60 11.97 31.75
CA ASN A 483 -23.86 12.94 32.56
C ASN A 483 -24.67 14.19 32.90
N VAL A 484 -25.59 14.62 32.02
CA VAL A 484 -26.45 15.80 32.19
C VAL A 484 -27.85 15.49 31.64
N LYS A 485 -28.86 15.50 32.52
CA LYS A 485 -30.25 15.24 32.13
C LYS A 485 -30.73 16.27 31.10
N GLN A 486 -31.09 15.80 29.90
CA GLN A 486 -31.56 16.67 28.82
C GLN A 486 -33.09 16.88 28.88
N THR A 487 -33.55 18.10 28.57
CA THR A 487 -34.96 18.51 28.49
C THR A 487 -35.20 19.39 27.25
N SER A 488 -36.40 19.26 26.66
CA SER A 488 -36.77 20.03 25.47
C SER A 488 -37.07 21.50 25.79
N ILE A 489 -36.81 22.37 24.82
CA ILE A 489 -37.20 23.78 24.87
C ILE A 489 -38.66 23.91 24.39
N PRO A 490 -39.53 24.70 25.05
CA PRO A 490 -40.88 24.97 24.56
C PRO A 490 -40.89 25.60 23.17
N LEU A 491 -41.85 25.22 22.30
CA LEU A 491 -41.94 25.71 20.91
C LEU A 491 -41.97 27.24 20.80
N SER A 492 -42.61 27.94 21.75
CA SER A 492 -42.64 29.41 21.80
C SER A 492 -41.23 30.02 21.93
N GLU A 493 -40.38 29.41 22.75
CA GLU A 493 -39.00 29.85 22.96
C GLU A 493 -38.09 29.46 21.80
N GLN A 494 -38.33 28.30 21.17
CA GLN A 494 -37.63 27.92 19.94
C GLN A 494 -37.84 28.96 18.84
N HIS A 495 -39.09 29.37 18.58
CA HIS A 495 -39.39 30.43 17.60
C HIS A 495 -38.74 31.77 17.96
N ASN A 496 -38.68 32.12 19.25
CA ASN A 496 -38.06 33.36 19.70
C ASN A 496 -36.53 33.37 19.51
N ILE A 497 -35.88 32.22 19.72
CA ILE A 497 -34.45 32.02 19.47
C ILE A 497 -34.18 32.16 17.97
N LEU A 498 -34.99 31.53 17.12
CA LEU A 498 -34.80 31.57 15.67
C LEU A 498 -34.98 32.94 15.03
N LYS A 499 -35.94 33.74 15.53
CA LYS A 499 -36.19 35.11 15.04
C LYS A 499 -35.02 36.08 15.21
N GLU A 500 -34.05 35.77 16.07
CA GLU A 500 -32.89 36.64 16.34
C GLU A 500 -31.69 36.32 15.44
N PHE A 501 -31.69 35.17 14.75
CA PHE A 501 -30.65 34.84 13.78
C PHE A 501 -30.93 35.54 12.44
N ASN A 502 -30.00 36.41 12.03
CA ASN A 502 -30.11 37.16 10.78
C ASN A 502 -29.45 36.43 9.58
N ASP A 503 -28.41 35.64 9.83
CA ASP A 503 -27.62 34.97 8.80
C ASP A 503 -27.31 33.50 9.13
N ILE A 504 -27.15 32.67 8.10
CA ILE A 504 -26.73 31.26 8.22
C ILE A 504 -25.33 31.14 8.82
N THR A 505 -24.47 32.15 8.65
CA THR A 505 -23.14 32.15 9.27
C THR A 505 -23.24 32.19 10.80
N ASP A 506 -24.22 32.91 11.34
CA ASP A 506 -24.46 33.03 12.77
C ASP A 506 -25.09 31.75 13.37
N ILE A 507 -25.99 31.11 12.62
CA ILE A 507 -26.50 29.77 12.96
C ILE A 507 -25.35 28.76 12.97
N SER A 508 -24.48 28.82 11.96
CA SER A 508 -23.36 27.88 11.83
C SER A 508 -22.28 28.08 12.89
N LYS A 509 -22.03 29.33 13.34
CA LYS A 509 -21.11 29.61 14.45
C LYS A 509 -21.67 29.09 15.77
N THR A 510 -22.94 29.40 16.05
CA THR A 510 -23.61 28.93 17.27
C THR A 510 -23.67 27.41 17.34
N LEU A 511 -24.02 26.77 16.22
CA LEU A 511 -24.08 25.31 16.15
C LEU A 511 -22.72 24.68 16.47
N ARG A 512 -21.61 25.26 15.98
CA ARG A 512 -20.25 24.79 16.33
C ARG A 512 -19.99 24.92 17.82
N ALA A 513 -20.30 26.06 18.43
CA ALA A 513 -20.10 26.27 19.86
C ALA A 513 -20.93 25.28 20.70
N VAL A 514 -22.14 24.92 20.24
CA VAL A 514 -23.00 23.92 20.88
C VAL A 514 -22.41 22.51 20.73
N GLU A 515 -21.96 22.14 19.53
CA GLU A 515 -21.31 20.85 19.27
C GLU A 515 -20.04 20.67 20.10
N THR A 516 -19.19 21.71 20.21
CA THR A 516 -18.01 21.70 21.06
C THR A 516 -18.37 21.53 22.54
N ALA A 517 -19.36 22.26 23.03
CA ALA A 517 -19.82 22.12 24.41
C ALA A 517 -20.38 20.72 24.69
N ILE A 518 -21.15 20.14 23.78
CA ILE A 518 -21.68 18.78 23.91
C ILE A 518 -20.53 17.76 23.94
N GLY A 519 -19.55 17.88 23.04
CA GLY A 519 -18.41 16.96 23.00
C GLY A 519 -17.62 16.94 24.31
N ILE A 520 -17.44 18.10 24.94
CA ILE A 520 -16.74 18.21 26.23
C ILE A 520 -17.62 17.71 27.36
N LEU A 521 -18.88 18.14 27.45
CA LEU A 521 -19.83 17.70 28.49
C LEU A 521 -20.10 16.20 28.48
N ALA A 522 -20.07 15.56 27.30
CA ALA A 522 -20.18 14.12 27.17
C ALA A 522 -19.03 13.39 27.88
N SER A 523 -17.86 14.02 28.06
CA SER A 523 -16.70 13.45 28.75
C SER A 523 -16.54 13.94 30.20
N THR A 524 -16.85 15.21 30.49
CA THR A 524 -16.60 15.83 31.81
C THR A 524 -17.82 15.87 32.71
N GLY A 525 -19.03 15.77 32.14
CA GLY A 525 -20.27 16.15 32.82
C GLY A 525 -20.31 17.64 33.16
N GLY A 526 -21.37 18.06 33.85
CA GLY A 526 -21.58 19.45 34.26
C GLY A 526 -22.85 19.63 35.09
N ASP A 527 -23.00 20.80 35.73
CA ASP A 527 -24.22 21.14 36.47
C ASP A 527 -25.38 21.39 35.47
N PRO A 528 -26.46 20.59 35.50
CA PRO A 528 -27.60 20.76 34.60
C PRO A 528 -28.21 22.16 34.63
N ASN A 529 -28.19 22.83 35.78
CA ASN A 529 -28.80 24.15 35.95
C ASN A 529 -27.91 25.32 35.52
N MET A 530 -26.65 25.06 35.19
CA MET A 530 -25.72 26.09 34.75
C MET A 530 -26.18 26.70 33.43
N LEU A 531 -26.13 28.03 33.34
CA LEU A 531 -26.41 28.75 32.10
C LEU A 531 -25.35 28.39 31.05
N TYR A 532 -25.79 28.14 29.83
CA TYR A 532 -24.91 27.81 28.70
C TYR A 532 -23.85 28.91 28.49
N LYS A 533 -24.24 30.18 28.57
CA LYS A 533 -23.31 31.32 28.53
C LYS A 533 -22.18 31.21 29.56
N LYS A 534 -22.54 30.85 30.79
CA LYS A 534 -21.58 30.75 31.89
C LYS A 534 -20.59 29.61 31.64
N TYR A 535 -21.05 28.49 31.08
CA TYR A 535 -20.20 27.36 30.73
C TYR A 535 -19.17 27.72 29.63
N LEU A 536 -19.61 28.43 28.59
CA LEU A 536 -18.72 28.89 27.52
C LEU A 536 -17.65 29.86 28.01
N LEU A 537 -18.03 30.85 28.82
CA LEU A 537 -17.15 31.89 29.35
C LEU A 537 -16.20 31.37 30.44
N ASP A 538 -16.75 30.77 31.49
CA ASP A 538 -15.99 30.51 32.71
C ASP A 538 -15.19 29.20 32.63
N ILE A 539 -15.74 28.19 31.93
CA ILE A 539 -15.13 26.85 31.85
C ILE A 539 -14.36 26.68 30.54
N LEU A 540 -15.02 26.91 29.40
CA LEU A 540 -14.37 26.72 28.10
C LEU A 540 -13.47 27.89 27.69
N ARG A 541 -13.62 29.05 28.34
CA ARG A 541 -12.87 30.29 28.05
C ARG A 541 -12.87 30.61 26.55
N MET A 542 -14.01 30.42 25.90
CA MET A 542 -14.16 30.77 24.49
C MET A 542 -14.19 32.28 24.32
N ASP A 543 -13.70 32.78 23.19
CA ASP A 543 -13.76 34.20 22.87
C ASP A 543 -15.20 34.61 22.57
N GLU A 544 -15.62 35.76 23.11
CA GLU A 544 -16.98 36.28 22.98
C GLU A 544 -17.46 36.29 21.52
N CYS A 545 -16.59 36.67 20.57
CA CYS A 545 -16.90 36.70 19.14
C CYS A 545 -17.22 35.34 18.50
N GLU A 546 -16.87 34.21 19.13
CA GLU A 546 -17.05 32.87 18.56
C GLU A 546 -18.44 32.26 18.84
N TYR A 547 -19.20 32.80 19.82
CA TYR A 547 -20.50 32.25 20.23
C TYR A 547 -21.62 33.30 20.46
N LEU A 548 -21.35 34.61 20.34
CA LEU A 548 -22.31 35.70 20.61
C LEU A 548 -23.30 36.03 19.48
N ALA A 549 -23.88 35.03 18.82
CA ALA A 549 -24.87 35.31 17.79
C ALA A 549 -26.26 35.68 18.34
N ASN A 550 -26.62 35.24 19.56
CA ASN A 550 -27.99 35.36 20.07
C ASN A 550 -28.02 35.67 21.58
N LYS A 551 -28.61 36.80 21.98
CA LYS A 551 -28.68 37.26 23.38
C LYS A 551 -29.77 36.54 24.18
N LYS A 552 -30.85 36.07 23.55
CA LYS A 552 -31.89 35.30 24.25
C LYS A 552 -31.41 33.90 24.61
N MET A 553 -30.67 33.27 23.71
CA MET A 553 -30.00 31.98 23.94
C MET A 553 -29.16 32.02 25.23
N GLN A 554 -28.50 33.14 25.49
CA GLN A 554 -27.63 33.33 26.65
C GLN A 554 -28.34 33.37 28.00
N ASN A 555 -29.56 33.93 28.03
CA ASN A 555 -30.28 34.17 29.29
C ASN A 555 -31.22 33.02 29.65
N PHE A 556 -31.64 32.23 28.65
CA PHE A 556 -32.63 31.18 28.83
C PHE A 556 -32.02 29.77 28.81
N ILE A 557 -30.98 29.53 28.02
CA ILE A 557 -30.48 28.17 27.77
C ILE A 557 -29.54 27.72 28.89
N ARG A 558 -29.79 26.51 29.35
CA ARG A 558 -29.04 25.79 30.37
C ARG A 558 -28.42 24.54 29.75
N LEU A 559 -27.49 23.90 30.46
CA LEU A 559 -26.84 22.66 30.01
C LEU A 559 -27.84 21.50 29.82
N THR A 560 -29.01 21.55 30.45
CA THR A 560 -30.14 20.63 30.21
C THR A 560 -30.73 20.74 28.81
N HIS A 561 -30.56 21.86 28.11
CA HIS A 561 -31.28 22.13 26.85
C HIS A 561 -30.43 21.87 25.59
N LEU A 562 -29.17 21.44 25.74
CA LEU A 562 -28.20 21.41 24.64
C LEU A 562 -28.58 20.48 23.49
N HIS A 563 -29.14 19.30 23.78
CA HIS A 563 -29.63 18.40 22.72
C HIS A 563 -30.76 19.05 21.90
N SER A 564 -31.73 19.68 22.59
CA SER A 564 -32.85 20.38 21.93
C SER A 564 -32.39 21.57 21.09
N VAL A 565 -31.38 22.32 21.57
CA VAL A 565 -30.76 23.43 20.83
C VAL A 565 -30.01 22.94 19.60
N TRP A 566 -29.21 21.89 19.76
CA TRP A 566 -28.46 21.31 18.65
C TRP A 566 -29.41 20.85 17.55
N LEU A 567 -30.50 20.19 17.91
CA LEU A 567 -31.52 19.71 16.97
C LEU A 567 -32.21 20.88 16.25
N LEU A 568 -32.58 21.92 17.00
CA LEU A 568 -33.19 23.14 16.47
C LEU A 568 -32.29 23.83 15.43
N LEU A 569 -31.03 24.10 15.80
CA LEU A 569 -30.07 24.79 14.93
C LEU A 569 -29.69 23.95 13.71
N THR A 570 -29.58 22.63 13.86
CA THR A 570 -29.27 21.70 12.76
C THR A 570 -30.40 21.66 11.74
N THR A 571 -31.65 21.58 12.22
CA THR A 571 -32.85 21.57 11.38
C THR A 571 -32.99 22.88 10.60
N GLU A 572 -32.79 24.02 11.26
CA GLU A 572 -32.89 25.34 10.63
C GLU A 572 -31.77 25.61 9.64
N ARG A 573 -30.53 25.19 9.96
CA ARG A 573 -29.42 25.26 9.01
C ARG A 573 -29.74 24.44 7.76
N ALA A 574 -30.24 23.21 7.93
CA ALA A 574 -30.58 22.34 6.82
C ALA A 574 -31.70 22.94 5.95
N ARG A 575 -32.73 23.49 6.58
CA ARG A 575 -33.84 24.18 5.91
C ARG A 575 -33.37 25.38 5.09
N TYR A 576 -32.52 26.24 5.67
CA TYR A 576 -31.99 27.40 4.97
C TYR A 576 -31.15 27.00 3.74
N ILE A 577 -30.27 26.00 3.86
CA ILE A 577 -29.44 25.52 2.74
C ILE A 577 -30.32 24.99 1.61
N TYR A 578 -31.35 24.23 1.94
CA TYR A 578 -32.28 23.70 0.95
C TYR A 578 -33.09 24.81 0.26
N THR A 579 -33.78 25.64 1.03
CA THR A 579 -34.71 26.65 0.49
C THR A 579 -34.00 27.82 -0.19
N SER A 580 -32.87 28.30 0.35
CA SER A 580 -32.19 29.49 -0.17
C SER A 580 -31.07 29.17 -1.17
N LYS A 581 -30.37 28.04 -1.04
CA LYS A 581 -29.23 27.69 -1.92
C LYS A 581 -29.52 26.55 -2.89
N GLN A 582 -30.67 25.86 -2.78
CA GLN A 582 -31.00 24.67 -3.58
C GLN A 582 -29.89 23.61 -3.56
N GLN A 583 -29.20 23.50 -2.41
CA GLN A 583 -28.12 22.53 -2.19
C GLN A 583 -28.59 21.45 -1.22
N VAL A 584 -28.02 20.25 -1.34
CA VAL A 584 -28.26 19.15 -0.40
C VAL A 584 -27.64 19.53 0.95
N PRO A 585 -28.42 19.62 2.04
CA PRO A 585 -27.92 20.10 3.34
C PRO A 585 -27.14 19.05 4.15
N PHE A 586 -27.11 17.80 3.68
CA PHE A 586 -26.56 16.65 4.39
C PHE A 586 -25.55 15.89 3.53
N GLN A 587 -24.63 15.18 4.18
CA GLN A 587 -23.76 14.20 3.52
C GLN A 587 -24.48 12.85 3.45
N ILE A 588 -25.24 12.63 2.37
CA ILE A 588 -26.02 11.41 2.13
C ILE A 588 -25.32 10.60 1.03
N LYS A 589 -25.22 9.28 1.21
CA LYS A 589 -24.69 8.37 0.19
C LYS A 589 -25.70 8.27 -0.97
N GLU A 590 -25.25 8.21 -2.22
CA GLU A 590 -26.11 8.29 -3.41
C GLU A 590 -27.29 7.30 -3.39
N PHE A 591 -27.06 6.09 -2.88
CA PHE A 591 -28.10 5.05 -2.76
C PHE A 591 -29.23 5.37 -1.75
N PHE A 592 -29.09 6.41 -0.91
CA PHE A 592 -30.14 6.92 -0.02
C PHE A 592 -30.86 8.18 -0.56
N MET A 593 -30.62 8.52 -1.83
CA MET A 593 -31.22 9.67 -2.51
C MET A 593 -32.09 9.24 -3.70
N ALA A 594 -32.76 8.09 -3.59
CA ALA A 594 -33.59 7.57 -4.67
C ALA A 594 -34.90 8.37 -4.80
N GLU A 595 -35.28 8.67 -6.05
CA GLU A 595 -36.48 9.44 -6.40
C GLU A 595 -37.52 8.60 -7.17
N ASP A 596 -37.45 7.26 -7.08
CA ASP A 596 -38.26 6.32 -7.85
C ASP A 596 -39.68 6.07 -7.30
N LEU A 597 -40.31 7.10 -6.69
CA LEU A 597 -41.67 7.03 -6.13
C LEU A 597 -42.69 7.79 -6.99
N ASP A 598 -43.90 7.25 -7.13
CA ASP A 598 -44.98 7.93 -7.87
C ASP A 598 -45.45 9.22 -7.17
N ASP A 599 -45.65 10.28 -7.96
CA ASP A 599 -46.15 11.59 -7.50
C ASP A 599 -47.48 11.53 -6.74
N LYS A 600 -48.30 10.51 -6.98
CA LYS A 600 -49.58 10.30 -6.28
C LYS A 600 -49.35 9.96 -4.81
N ILE A 601 -48.37 9.10 -4.51
CA ILE A 601 -48.03 8.69 -3.15
C ILE A 601 -47.46 9.87 -2.36
N LEU A 602 -46.62 10.68 -3.00
CA LEU A 602 -46.08 11.92 -2.42
C LEU A 602 -47.20 12.91 -2.05
N LYS A 603 -48.20 13.08 -2.93
CA LYS A 603 -49.36 13.96 -2.66
C LYS A 603 -50.25 13.42 -1.55
N ASP A 604 -50.52 12.13 -1.54
CA ASP A 604 -51.37 11.49 -0.52
C ASP A 604 -50.72 11.53 0.87
N GLN A 605 -49.39 11.44 0.95
CA GLN A 605 -48.67 11.59 2.21
C GLN A 605 -48.68 13.03 2.76
N LYS A 606 -48.60 14.05 1.90
CA LYS A 606 -48.67 15.47 2.33
C LYS A 606 -49.97 15.82 3.08
N ILE A 607 -51.07 15.15 2.77
CA ILE A 607 -52.40 15.43 3.34
C ILE A 607 -52.57 14.83 4.76
N LYS A 608 -51.73 13.86 5.15
CA LYS A 608 -51.91 13.07 6.38
C LYS A 608 -51.34 13.71 7.67
N PHE A 609 -50.57 14.79 7.56
CA PHE A 609 -49.88 15.41 8.70
C PHE A 609 -50.45 16.78 9.08
N SER A 610 -50.63 17.02 10.39
CA SER A 610 -50.96 18.35 10.94
C SER A 610 -49.71 19.20 11.13
N GLN A 611 -49.83 20.54 11.12
CA GLN A 611 -48.67 21.45 11.24
C GLN A 611 -47.76 21.16 12.46
N ALA A 612 -48.32 20.82 13.62
CA ALA A 612 -47.54 20.48 14.80
C ALA A 612 -46.73 19.19 14.61
N ASN A 613 -47.32 18.17 13.97
CA ASN A 613 -46.65 16.90 13.70
C ASN A 613 -45.54 17.05 12.66
N ILE A 614 -45.64 18.00 11.73
CA ILE A 614 -44.64 18.21 10.67
C ILE A 614 -43.33 18.75 11.27
N ILE A 615 -43.39 19.66 12.25
CA ILE A 615 -42.18 20.21 12.89
C ILE A 615 -41.44 19.13 13.69
N GLU A 616 -42.18 18.34 14.47
CA GLU A 616 -41.60 17.24 15.25
C GLU A 616 -41.01 16.15 14.33
N LEU A 617 -41.75 15.77 13.29
CA LEU A 617 -41.29 14.80 12.29
C LEU A 617 -40.07 15.30 11.52
N LEU A 618 -40.03 16.59 11.15
CA LEU A 618 -38.87 17.19 10.50
C LEU A 618 -37.63 17.12 11.38
N SER A 619 -37.79 17.41 12.67
CA SER A 619 -36.68 17.33 13.63
C SER A 619 -36.17 15.89 13.75
N LEU A 620 -37.07 14.91 13.90
CA LEU A 620 -36.71 13.49 14.00
C LEU A 620 -35.96 12.98 12.76
N VAL A 621 -36.49 13.26 11.57
CA VAL A 621 -35.86 12.83 10.31
C VAL A 621 -34.50 13.51 10.13
N THR A 622 -34.39 14.80 10.47
CA THR A 622 -33.11 15.52 10.44
C THR A 622 -32.10 14.88 11.39
N GLU A 623 -32.50 14.54 12.61
CA GLU A 623 -31.64 13.87 13.59
C GLU A 623 -31.16 12.52 13.06
N TYR A 624 -32.08 11.70 12.52
CA TYR A 624 -31.75 10.39 11.94
C TYR A 624 -30.78 10.49 10.76
N VAL A 625 -31.03 11.42 9.83
CA VAL A 625 -30.17 11.66 8.66
C VAL A 625 -28.76 12.08 9.08
N VAL A 626 -28.65 12.86 10.17
CA VAL A 626 -27.36 13.35 10.64
C VAL A 626 -26.63 12.30 11.47
N LEU A 627 -27.29 11.52 12.33
CA LEU A 627 -26.61 10.63 13.28
C LEU A 627 -26.52 9.18 12.80
N GLU A 628 -27.64 8.61 12.34
CA GLU A 628 -27.75 7.17 12.07
C GLU A 628 -27.47 6.81 10.62
N LEU A 629 -27.98 7.60 9.66
CA LEU A 629 -27.83 7.33 8.22
C LEU A 629 -26.36 7.15 7.76
N PRO A 630 -25.36 7.89 8.29
CA PRO A 630 -23.95 7.67 7.94
C PRO A 630 -23.43 6.28 8.33
N LEU A 631 -23.95 5.70 9.41
CA LEU A 631 -23.57 4.40 9.95
C LEU A 631 -24.17 3.23 9.15
N ARG A 632 -25.25 3.49 8.40
CA ARG A 632 -25.98 2.49 7.61
C ARG A 632 -25.25 2.10 6.31
N LYS A 633 -25.43 0.84 5.91
CA LYS A 633 -24.82 0.25 4.71
C LYS A 633 -25.86 0.17 3.58
N GLU A 634 -25.38 -0.11 2.37
CA GLU A 634 -26.24 -0.28 1.18
C GLU A 634 -27.27 -1.39 1.34
N SER A 635 -26.97 -2.43 2.14
CA SER A 635 -27.92 -3.48 2.50
C SER A 635 -29.18 -2.98 3.18
N ASP A 636 -29.12 -1.81 3.83
CA ASP A 636 -30.20 -1.27 4.65
C ASP A 636 -31.19 -0.44 3.81
N CYS A 637 -30.92 -0.23 2.51
CA CYS A 637 -31.76 0.56 1.60
C CYS A 637 -33.19 0.03 1.46
N THR A 638 -33.38 -1.28 1.61
CA THR A 638 -34.69 -1.95 1.47
C THR A 638 -35.51 -1.93 2.76
N MET A 639 -34.98 -1.37 3.85
CA MET A 639 -35.71 -1.24 5.11
C MET A 639 -36.83 -0.21 4.97
N MET A 640 -38.00 -0.48 5.55
CA MET A 640 -39.08 0.51 5.57
C MET A 640 -38.67 1.71 6.42
N LEU A 641 -38.87 2.92 5.90
CA LEU A 641 -38.53 4.16 6.59
C LEU A 641 -39.30 4.29 7.90
N MET A 642 -40.56 3.86 7.92
CA MET A 642 -41.39 3.80 9.13
C MET A 642 -40.73 2.94 10.22
N GLU A 643 -40.33 1.70 9.88
CA GLU A 643 -39.68 0.80 10.84
C GLU A 643 -38.34 1.37 11.32
N ALA A 644 -37.55 1.97 10.42
CA ALA A 644 -36.27 2.57 10.75
C ALA A 644 -36.42 3.74 11.76
N LEU A 645 -37.45 4.57 11.56
CA LEU A 645 -37.76 5.69 12.46
C LEU A 645 -38.37 5.23 13.79
N GLN A 646 -39.25 4.22 13.79
CA GLN A 646 -39.79 3.63 15.03
C GLN A 646 -38.68 3.01 15.89
N ILE A 647 -37.77 2.25 15.29
CA ILE A 647 -36.62 1.66 16.01
C ILE A 647 -35.75 2.75 16.64
N TYR A 648 -35.64 3.90 15.99
CA TYR A 648 -34.85 5.03 16.48
C TYR A 648 -35.56 5.81 17.59
N ASP A 649 -36.85 6.14 17.41
CA ASP A 649 -37.68 6.79 18.42
C ASP A 649 -39.14 6.32 18.33
N ASN A 650 -39.59 5.62 19.37
CA ASN A 650 -40.96 5.09 19.48
C ASN A 650 -41.97 6.07 20.10
N GLN A 651 -41.55 7.29 20.44
CA GLN A 651 -42.42 8.22 21.18
C GLN A 651 -43.44 8.98 20.31
N LEU A 652 -43.20 9.03 18.99
CA LEU A 652 -44.00 9.83 18.04
C LEU A 652 -45.11 9.00 17.37
N SER A 653 -46.35 9.19 17.82
CA SER A 653 -47.55 8.56 17.25
C SER A 653 -47.83 8.89 15.77
N CYS A 654 -47.15 9.88 15.19
CA CYS A 654 -47.30 10.23 13.78
C CYS A 654 -46.45 9.37 12.83
N ILE A 655 -45.50 8.58 13.34
CA ILE A 655 -44.64 7.71 12.52
C ILE A 655 -45.48 6.61 11.83
N ASP A 656 -46.52 6.12 12.51
CA ASP A 656 -47.45 5.09 11.99
C ASP A 656 -48.28 5.55 10.76
N ARG A 657 -48.20 6.84 10.40
CA ARG A 657 -48.94 7.42 9.26
C ARG A 657 -48.12 7.44 7.97
N ILE A 658 -46.83 7.11 8.04
CA ILE A 658 -45.90 7.04 6.90
C ILE A 658 -46.29 5.87 6.00
N ASN A 659 -46.21 6.03 4.67
CA ASN A 659 -46.54 4.94 3.74
C ASN A 659 -45.48 3.83 3.84
N GLU A 660 -45.90 2.58 3.76
CA GLU A 660 -44.99 1.41 3.74
C GLU A 660 -44.07 1.42 2.51
N GLU A 661 -44.47 2.10 1.45
CA GLU A 661 -43.68 2.27 0.23
C GLU A 661 -42.48 3.23 0.39
N PHE A 662 -42.43 4.03 1.47
CA PHE A 662 -41.22 4.78 1.81
C PHE A 662 -40.20 3.82 2.40
N LEU A 663 -39.21 3.48 1.59
CA LEU A 663 -38.00 2.78 2.01
C LEU A 663 -36.93 3.78 2.49
N LEU A 664 -35.91 3.27 3.19
CA LEU A 664 -34.79 4.08 3.67
C LEU A 664 -34.03 4.76 2.53
N LYS A 665 -34.02 4.16 1.33
CA LYS A 665 -33.47 4.79 0.12
C LYS A 665 -34.17 6.09 -0.30
N HIS A 666 -35.40 6.32 0.16
CA HIS A 666 -36.20 7.53 -0.11
C HIS A 666 -36.12 8.57 1.01
N ILE A 667 -35.26 8.38 2.02
CA ILE A 667 -35.25 9.25 3.22
C ILE A 667 -35.00 10.72 2.88
N TYR A 668 -34.15 11.01 1.90
CA TYR A 668 -33.90 12.38 1.47
C TYR A 668 -35.13 13.01 0.82
N LEU A 669 -35.80 12.27 -0.08
CA LEU A 669 -37.04 12.70 -0.73
C LEU A 669 -38.16 12.94 0.30
N PHE A 670 -38.25 12.08 1.32
CA PHE A 670 -39.20 12.26 2.41
C PHE A 670 -38.89 13.51 3.24
N TRP A 671 -37.60 13.77 3.51
CA TRP A 671 -37.18 14.98 4.22
C TRP A 671 -37.50 16.26 3.43
N THR A 672 -37.18 16.32 2.12
CA THR A 672 -37.48 17.48 1.28
C THR A 672 -38.98 17.73 1.15
N MET A 673 -39.77 16.64 1.10
CA MET A 673 -41.23 16.71 1.15
C MET A 673 -41.72 17.39 2.43
N ILE A 674 -41.23 16.97 3.60
CA ILE A 674 -41.62 17.56 4.89
C ILE A 674 -41.19 19.03 4.99
N VAL A 675 -39.98 19.36 4.56
CA VAL A 675 -39.49 20.75 4.54
C VAL A 675 -40.38 21.66 3.68
N SER A 676 -40.92 21.15 2.57
CA SER A 676 -41.83 21.93 1.72
C SER A 676 -43.19 22.25 2.37
N LEU A 677 -43.52 21.62 3.50
CA LEU A 677 -44.77 21.79 4.23
C LEU A 677 -44.64 22.71 5.48
N VAL A 678 -43.42 23.10 5.86
CA VAL A 678 -43.09 23.98 6.99
C VAL A 678 -42.74 25.36 6.49
#